data_AF-A0A1W9W5P8-F1
#
_entry.id   AF-A0A1W9W5P8-F1
#
_cell.length_a   1.000
_cell.length_b   1.000
_cell.length_c   1.000
_cell.angle_alpha   90.00
_cell.angle_beta   90.00
_cell.angle_gamma   90.00
#
_symmetry.space_group_name_H-M   'P 1'
#
loop_
_entity.id
_entity.type
_entity.pdbx_description
1 polymer ?
#
loop_
_entity_poly.entity_id
_entity_poly.type
_entity_poly.pdbx_seq_one_letter_code
_entity_poly.pdbx_strand_id
1 'polypeptide(L)'
;MSRYWYVILFVMALLPRILNLDQFLTSDENTNIFFAGSAVIQAFLQGNLRETYWHFYPGVTMSWLDSFGLVGLWLWERGMGITQQSLFDFVDNDILHLLIACRVPYAILTAIFIPIVYNLLQRLLPHVIALTASMFIAFDPFFLAHSRVVHADAPVAVFMVLSTLAFFIYIRQDGQYMFIFSAVMGSLAALTKAPGHLMAILVIMIAVGDWLITCWHEGRLSWQLGKRRSWEIVIWGGIAFAMFVLLWPAMWVDPIGILRQMLDETFGKVDEGHLVFFMGNATLNPGMWFYPYVIAFRLTPLTSMGVLLSVGMIINIRPDKFLKSVRSSTIFMWLFVIILLVVGMSSPKKQDRYLLPLFPMLDILAGIGWIGCVYLLLGNQQKFAKMRAMWLPMIAFVSMQFIFAMPHHPYYLTYFNELMGGLPHAVETTLVGWGEGMELAAAYLNKKPHAESLYVASTPSQTFLPYFDGIGENFYTNDIAMRADYVIIYQAQRQRLAPSAEIIYQYQTQSYEKVIELQGVPYVWIYPNTRLIFSDVPTTATLINIGFADIMRLAGYQVQRDGDSMDVVLFWHALSSIEHDTDTCYEQKVENFMATVCPRRNYAISLRLLDVNKKQIAQHDGWAANGLLPISQWQVDDYIQDNHMLILPNDTHISEYTFEVVVYNAQSQEILGMASFR
;
A
#
# COMPACT_ATOMS: atom_id res chain seq x y z
N MET A 1 3.94 -42.44 -6.82
CA MET A 1 3.03 -41.51 -6.12
C MET A 1 3.69 -40.19 -5.72
N SER A 2 4.93 -40.14 -5.19
CA SER A 2 5.51 -38.86 -4.71
C SER A 2 5.69 -37.77 -5.78
N ARG A 3 5.99 -38.14 -7.04
CA ARG A 3 6.22 -37.16 -8.13
C ARG A 3 4.98 -36.35 -8.51
N TYR A 4 3.77 -36.89 -8.34
CA TYR A 4 2.54 -36.18 -8.68
C TYR A 4 2.22 -35.04 -7.70
N TRP A 5 2.67 -35.15 -6.45
CA TRP A 5 2.41 -34.12 -5.44
C TRP A 5 3.03 -32.77 -5.79
N TYR A 6 4.20 -32.74 -6.43
CA TYR A 6 4.82 -31.47 -6.85
C TYR A 6 3.97 -30.73 -7.89
N VAL A 7 3.43 -31.45 -8.87
CA VAL A 7 2.56 -30.88 -9.90
C VAL A 7 1.22 -30.45 -9.30
N ILE A 8 0.62 -31.29 -8.44
CA ILE A 8 -0.63 -31.00 -7.75
C ILE A 8 -0.49 -29.74 -6.89
N LEU A 9 0.58 -29.64 -6.09
CA LEU A 9 0.87 -28.47 -5.26
C LEU A 9 1.07 -27.22 -6.10
N PHE A 10 1.83 -27.31 -7.19
CA PHE A 10 2.05 -26.19 -8.10
C PHE A 10 0.73 -25.69 -8.69
N VAL A 11 -0.11 -26.59 -9.22
CA VAL A 11 -1.39 -26.21 -9.83
C VAL A 11 -2.34 -25.59 -8.80
N MET A 12 -2.47 -26.20 -7.62
CA MET A 12 -3.33 -25.65 -6.56
C MET A 12 -2.83 -24.33 -6.01
N ALA A 13 -1.52 -24.09 -6.00
CA ALA A 13 -0.95 -22.80 -5.63
C ALA A 13 -1.15 -21.75 -6.74
N LEU A 14 -1.00 -22.14 -8.02
CA LEU A 14 -1.06 -21.24 -9.16
C LEU A 14 -2.48 -20.72 -9.45
N LEU A 15 -3.49 -21.59 -9.39
CA LEU A 15 -4.88 -21.23 -9.73
C LEU A 15 -5.39 -19.98 -8.97
N PRO A 16 -5.36 -19.92 -7.62
CA PRO A 16 -5.81 -18.73 -6.90
C PRO A 16 -4.87 -17.53 -7.07
N ARG A 17 -3.69 -17.68 -7.69
CA ARG A 17 -2.74 -16.59 -7.94
C ARG A 17 -2.88 -15.99 -9.34
N ILE A 18 -3.39 -16.72 -10.32
CA ILE A 18 -3.46 -16.25 -11.72
C ILE A 18 -4.86 -15.81 -12.16
N LEU A 19 -5.92 -16.25 -11.47
CA LEU A 19 -7.30 -15.91 -11.83
C LEU A 19 -7.64 -14.47 -11.41
N ASN A 20 -8.15 -13.66 -12.36
CA ASN A 20 -8.55 -12.27 -12.17
C ASN A 20 -7.40 -11.35 -11.73
N LEU A 21 -6.25 -11.46 -12.41
CA LEU A 21 -5.09 -10.57 -12.21
C LEU A 21 -5.30 -9.15 -12.77
N ASP A 22 -6.42 -8.89 -13.45
CA ASP A 22 -6.82 -7.63 -14.06
C ASP A 22 -7.83 -6.83 -13.23
N GLN A 23 -8.28 -7.37 -12.09
CA GLN A 23 -9.45 -6.85 -11.39
C GLN A 23 -9.28 -5.44 -10.81
N PHE A 24 -8.18 -5.18 -10.08
CA PHE A 24 -7.97 -3.92 -9.38
C PHE A 24 -6.48 -3.58 -9.29
N LEU A 25 -6.16 -2.32 -9.02
CA LEU A 25 -4.79 -1.83 -8.76
C LEU A 25 -4.60 -1.53 -7.27
N THR A 26 -3.41 -1.83 -6.75
CA THR A 26 -2.98 -1.35 -5.44
C THR A 26 -2.20 -0.05 -5.54
N SER A 27 -2.13 0.71 -4.44
CA SER A 27 -1.56 2.07 -4.42
C SER A 27 -0.11 2.17 -4.90
N ASP A 28 0.64 1.07 -4.81
CA ASP A 28 2.08 1.05 -5.09
C ASP A 28 2.42 0.44 -6.45
N GLU A 29 1.47 -0.27 -7.09
CA GLU A 29 1.75 -0.98 -8.34
C GLU A 29 2.03 -0.04 -9.50
N ASN A 30 1.41 1.14 -9.53
CA ASN A 30 1.73 2.15 -10.53
C ASN A 30 3.22 2.52 -10.47
N THR A 31 3.70 2.91 -9.29
CA THR A 31 5.11 3.25 -9.08
C THR A 31 6.01 2.05 -9.34
N ASN A 32 5.66 0.86 -8.85
CA ASN A 32 6.50 -0.32 -9.01
C ASN A 32 6.63 -0.75 -10.48
N ILE A 33 5.53 -0.81 -11.24
CA ILE A 33 5.57 -1.23 -12.65
C ILE A 33 6.44 -0.26 -13.47
N PHE A 34 6.22 1.06 -13.33
CA PHE A 34 6.95 2.02 -14.14
C PHE A 34 8.40 2.22 -13.66
N PHE A 35 8.67 2.23 -12.36
CA PHE A 35 10.04 2.47 -11.87
C PHE A 35 10.87 1.18 -11.82
N ALA A 36 10.34 0.10 -11.26
CA ALA A 36 11.08 -1.16 -11.17
C ALA A 36 11.13 -1.89 -12.50
N GLY A 37 10.05 -1.83 -13.29
CA GLY A 37 9.95 -2.43 -14.61
C GLY A 37 10.45 -1.51 -15.72
N SER A 38 9.61 -0.56 -16.15
CA SER A 38 9.82 0.23 -17.36
C SER A 38 11.15 1.01 -17.36
N ALA A 39 11.39 1.81 -16.31
CA ALA A 39 12.59 2.63 -16.20
C ALA A 39 13.88 1.80 -16.16
N VAL A 40 13.87 0.65 -15.47
CA VAL A 40 15.04 -0.25 -15.44
C VAL A 40 15.30 -0.88 -16.81
N ILE A 41 14.26 -1.34 -17.53
CA ILE A 41 14.40 -1.85 -18.90
C ILE A 41 14.99 -0.77 -19.81
N GLN A 42 14.45 0.45 -19.74
CA GLN A 42 14.92 1.59 -20.51
C GLN A 42 16.38 1.92 -20.20
N ALA A 43 16.77 1.94 -18.92
CA ALA A 43 18.15 2.13 -18.48
C ALA A 43 19.10 1.07 -19.06
N PHE A 44 18.68 -0.20 -19.07
CA PHE A 44 19.44 -1.28 -19.73
C PHE A 44 19.60 -1.05 -21.23
N LEU A 45 18.51 -0.72 -21.93
CA LEU A 45 18.53 -0.52 -23.39
C LEU A 45 19.39 0.69 -23.80
N GLN A 46 19.47 1.71 -22.95
CA GLN A 46 20.30 2.90 -23.16
C GLN A 46 21.76 2.70 -22.71
N GLY A 47 22.09 1.59 -22.04
CA GLY A 47 23.42 1.34 -21.47
C GLY A 47 23.72 2.14 -20.20
N ASN A 48 22.72 2.81 -19.60
CA ASN A 48 22.87 3.56 -18.35
C ASN A 48 22.65 2.65 -17.14
N LEU A 49 23.59 1.72 -16.91
CA LEU A 49 23.44 0.69 -15.87
C LEU A 49 23.34 1.25 -14.44
N ARG A 50 23.81 2.47 -14.19
CA ARG A 50 23.68 3.15 -12.90
C ARG A 50 22.20 3.36 -12.53
N GLU A 51 21.37 3.72 -13.50
CA GLU A 51 19.93 3.99 -13.32
C GLU A 51 19.09 2.70 -13.14
N THR A 52 19.74 1.53 -13.06
CA THR A 52 19.06 0.32 -12.58
C THR A 52 18.81 0.36 -11.06
N TYR A 53 19.35 1.35 -10.36
CA TYR A 53 18.95 1.73 -9.01
C TYR A 53 17.80 2.75 -9.06
N TRP A 54 16.59 2.27 -8.81
CA TRP A 54 15.34 3.05 -8.97
C TRP A 54 14.67 3.43 -7.65
N HIS A 55 15.18 2.94 -6.50
CA HIS A 55 14.52 3.13 -5.21
C HIS A 55 15.47 3.04 -4.02
N PHE A 56 15.01 3.45 -2.83
CA PHE A 56 15.81 3.46 -1.60
C PHE A 56 16.27 2.06 -1.13
N TYR A 57 15.72 0.99 -1.69
CA TYR A 57 16.21 -0.40 -1.55
C TYR A 57 16.50 -0.99 -2.93
N PRO A 58 17.30 -2.09 -3.04
CA PRO A 58 17.79 -2.55 -4.34
C PRO A 58 16.67 -2.87 -5.35
N GLY A 59 15.58 -3.53 -4.91
CA GLY A 59 14.41 -3.77 -5.76
C GLY A 59 14.68 -4.66 -6.98
N VAL A 60 15.87 -5.27 -7.07
CA VAL A 60 16.42 -5.89 -8.28
C VAL A 60 15.61 -7.11 -8.70
N THR A 61 15.17 -7.92 -7.74
CA THR A 61 14.34 -9.08 -8.07
C THR A 61 12.97 -8.67 -8.62
N MET A 62 12.44 -7.52 -8.20
CA MET A 62 11.21 -6.99 -8.79
C MET A 62 11.46 -6.58 -10.23
N SER A 63 12.52 -5.80 -10.46
CA SER A 63 12.89 -5.37 -11.81
C SER A 63 13.08 -6.52 -12.77
N TRP A 64 13.69 -7.62 -12.33
CA TRP A 64 13.80 -8.83 -13.15
C TRP A 64 12.45 -9.49 -13.42
N LEU A 65 11.59 -9.62 -12.41
CA LEU A 65 10.24 -10.20 -12.59
C LEU A 65 9.40 -9.35 -13.54
N ASP A 66 9.37 -8.03 -13.35
CA ASP A 66 8.65 -7.08 -14.19
C ASP A 66 9.19 -7.12 -15.63
N SER A 67 10.52 -7.15 -15.79
CA SER A 67 11.17 -7.31 -17.09
C SER A 67 10.78 -8.60 -17.80
N PHE A 68 10.74 -9.74 -17.10
CA PHE A 68 10.30 -11.00 -17.71
C PHE A 68 8.84 -10.92 -18.18
N GLY A 69 7.98 -10.27 -17.40
CA GLY A 69 6.59 -10.02 -17.75
C GLY A 69 6.45 -9.15 -19.01
N LEU A 70 7.01 -7.94 -18.95
CA LEU A 70 6.93 -6.92 -20.00
C LEU A 70 7.56 -7.38 -21.32
N VAL A 71 8.76 -7.97 -21.27
CA VAL A 71 9.42 -8.52 -22.47
C VAL A 71 8.62 -9.69 -23.04
N GLY A 72 8.04 -10.53 -22.18
CA GLY A 72 7.16 -11.63 -22.59
C GLY A 72 5.93 -11.13 -23.36
N LEU A 73 5.25 -10.10 -22.82
CA LEU A 73 4.10 -9.47 -23.47
C LEU A 73 4.50 -8.82 -24.80
N TRP A 74 5.59 -8.04 -24.81
CA TRP A 74 6.10 -7.40 -26.03
C TRP A 74 6.42 -8.41 -27.13
N LEU A 75 7.13 -9.50 -26.80
CA LEU A 75 7.44 -10.56 -27.76
C LEU A 75 6.17 -11.23 -28.31
N TRP A 76 5.19 -11.45 -27.44
CA TRP A 76 3.90 -12.05 -27.81
C TRP A 76 3.12 -11.16 -28.77
N GLU A 77 2.94 -9.88 -28.43
CA GLU A 77 2.20 -8.92 -29.26
C GLU A 77 2.90 -8.61 -30.57
N ARG A 78 4.24 -8.50 -30.56
CA ARG A 78 5.04 -8.32 -31.76
C ARG A 78 4.95 -9.54 -32.68
N GLY A 79 4.97 -10.75 -32.10
CA GLY A 79 4.81 -12.01 -32.83
C GLY A 79 3.44 -12.17 -33.49
N MET A 80 2.39 -11.63 -32.88
CA MET A 80 1.04 -11.60 -33.45
C MET A 80 0.75 -10.37 -34.32
N GLY A 81 1.70 -9.43 -34.42
CA GLY A 81 1.52 -8.19 -35.18
C GLY A 81 0.57 -7.17 -34.53
N ILE A 82 0.28 -7.30 -33.24
CA ILE A 82 -0.55 -6.35 -32.46
C ILE A 82 0.22 -5.04 -32.25
N THR A 83 1.51 -5.12 -31.94
CA THR A 83 2.38 -3.95 -31.75
C THR A 83 3.56 -3.95 -32.71
N GLN A 84 3.94 -2.76 -33.18
CA GLN A 84 5.17 -2.50 -33.93
C GLN A 84 6.17 -1.65 -33.12
N GLN A 85 5.81 -1.27 -31.89
CA GLN A 85 6.63 -0.44 -31.03
C GLN A 85 7.98 -1.12 -30.71
N SER A 86 9.00 -0.30 -30.49
CA SER A 86 10.23 -0.78 -29.88
C SER A 86 9.94 -1.21 -28.44
N LEU A 87 10.77 -2.08 -27.85
CA LEU A 87 10.63 -2.44 -26.43
C LEU A 87 10.72 -1.19 -25.53
N PHE A 88 11.52 -0.21 -25.93
CA PHE A 88 11.72 1.03 -25.20
C PHE A 88 10.40 1.83 -25.04
N ASP A 89 9.65 1.99 -26.13
CA ASP A 89 8.37 2.72 -26.11
C ASP A 89 7.23 1.86 -25.57
N PHE A 90 7.32 0.53 -25.77
CA PHE A 90 6.27 -0.40 -25.35
C PHE A 90 6.06 -0.42 -23.83
N VAL A 91 7.14 -0.31 -23.05
CA VAL A 91 7.06 -0.38 -21.58
C VAL A 91 6.45 0.87 -20.94
N ASP A 92 6.18 1.92 -21.73
CA ASP A 92 5.50 3.14 -21.29
C ASP A 92 4.01 3.17 -21.69
N ASN A 93 3.47 2.06 -22.18
CA ASN A 93 2.03 1.93 -22.47
C ASN A 93 1.18 2.05 -21.18
N ASP A 94 -0.13 2.15 -21.38
CA ASP A 94 -1.11 2.24 -20.30
C ASP A 94 -0.92 1.15 -19.23
N ILE A 95 -1.07 1.53 -17.96
CA ILE A 95 -0.83 0.62 -16.84
C ILE A 95 -1.72 -0.63 -16.90
N LEU A 96 -2.99 -0.51 -17.30
CA LEU A 96 -3.89 -1.66 -17.37
C LEU A 96 -3.46 -2.64 -18.46
N HIS A 97 -2.87 -2.14 -19.54
CA HIS A 97 -2.28 -2.97 -20.59
C HIS A 97 -1.08 -3.78 -20.06
N LEU A 98 -0.24 -3.17 -19.23
CA LEU A 98 0.97 -3.80 -18.68
C LEU A 98 0.72 -4.67 -17.44
N LEU A 99 -0.37 -4.44 -16.71
CA LEU A 99 -0.62 -4.96 -15.36
C LEU A 99 -0.50 -6.49 -15.25
N ILE A 100 -1.23 -7.21 -16.11
CA ILE A 100 -1.26 -8.69 -16.05
C ILE A 100 0.13 -9.26 -16.31
N ALA A 101 0.83 -8.71 -17.31
CA ALA A 101 2.16 -9.16 -17.69
C ALA A 101 3.15 -9.02 -16.53
N CYS A 102 3.09 -7.91 -15.78
CA CYS A 102 3.92 -7.72 -14.60
C CYS A 102 3.52 -8.63 -13.42
N ARG A 103 2.23 -8.92 -13.21
CA ARG A 103 1.76 -9.78 -12.09
C ARG A 103 2.05 -11.27 -12.28
N VAL A 104 2.01 -11.77 -13.51
CA VAL A 104 2.17 -13.21 -13.82
C VAL A 104 3.49 -13.81 -13.28
N PRO A 105 4.67 -13.18 -13.47
CA PRO A 105 5.93 -13.65 -12.89
C PRO A 105 5.90 -13.82 -11.36
N TYR A 106 5.24 -12.92 -10.62
CA TYR A 106 5.10 -13.02 -9.15
C TYR A 106 4.19 -14.20 -8.76
N ALA A 107 3.07 -14.36 -9.47
CA ALA A 107 2.17 -15.50 -9.29
C ALA A 107 2.88 -16.83 -9.54
N ILE A 108 3.72 -16.91 -10.59
CA ILE A 108 4.51 -18.11 -10.92
C ILE A 108 5.59 -18.35 -9.87
N LEU A 109 6.37 -17.33 -9.47
CA LEU A 109 7.43 -17.46 -8.45
C LEU A 109 6.86 -18.02 -7.14
N THR A 110 5.76 -17.44 -6.67
CA THR A 110 5.11 -17.82 -5.42
C THR A 110 4.35 -19.16 -5.53
N ALA A 111 3.91 -19.56 -6.73
CA ALA A 111 3.38 -20.90 -6.96
C ALA A 111 4.48 -21.98 -7.00
N ILE A 112 5.65 -21.70 -7.60
CA ILE A 112 6.83 -22.59 -7.62
C ILE A 112 7.42 -22.73 -6.20
N PHE A 113 7.34 -21.69 -5.38
CA PHE A 113 7.77 -21.71 -3.99
C PHE A 113 7.13 -22.86 -3.19
N ILE A 114 5.84 -23.14 -3.38
CA ILE A 114 5.11 -24.17 -2.63
C ILE A 114 5.71 -25.60 -2.78
N PRO A 115 5.88 -26.16 -3.99
CA PRO A 115 6.51 -27.47 -4.15
C PRO A 115 7.99 -27.49 -3.74
N ILE A 116 8.72 -26.36 -3.82
CA ILE A 116 10.10 -26.28 -3.30
C ILE A 116 10.11 -26.36 -1.78
N VAL A 117 9.27 -25.59 -1.09
CA VAL A 117 9.12 -25.66 0.37
C VAL A 117 8.73 -27.06 0.79
N TYR A 118 7.75 -27.67 0.13
CA TYR A 118 7.37 -29.05 0.37
C TYR A 118 8.56 -30.01 0.29
N ASN A 119 9.39 -29.90 -0.76
CA ASN A 119 10.58 -30.71 -0.94
C ASN A 119 11.61 -30.52 0.19
N LEU A 120 11.82 -29.27 0.63
CA LEU A 120 12.71 -28.97 1.75
C LEU A 120 12.15 -29.50 3.07
N LEU A 121 10.87 -29.30 3.33
CA LEU A 121 10.20 -29.77 4.54
C LEU A 121 10.18 -31.28 4.65
N GLN A 122 10.06 -32.02 3.54
CA GLN A 122 10.15 -33.49 3.57
C GLN A 122 11.50 -34.01 4.11
N ARG A 123 12.56 -33.21 4.06
CA ARG A 123 13.86 -33.57 4.65
C ARG A 123 13.91 -33.36 6.16
N LEU A 124 13.02 -32.53 6.70
CA LEU A 124 12.99 -32.12 8.11
C LEU A 124 11.83 -32.77 8.87
N LEU A 125 10.72 -32.99 8.17
CA LEU A 125 9.42 -33.33 8.70
C LEU A 125 8.81 -34.54 7.96
N PRO A 126 7.93 -35.29 8.64
CA PRO A 126 7.12 -36.32 8.02
C PRO A 126 6.28 -35.79 6.86
N HIS A 127 6.04 -36.66 5.86
CA HIS A 127 5.32 -36.32 4.63
C HIS A 127 3.97 -35.61 4.85
N VAL A 128 3.15 -36.09 5.79
CA VAL A 128 1.83 -35.49 6.08
C VAL A 128 1.99 -34.06 6.62
N ILE A 129 2.93 -33.84 7.55
CA ILE A 129 3.19 -32.50 8.10
C ILE A 129 3.71 -31.56 7.01
N ALA A 130 4.67 -32.02 6.20
CA ALA A 130 5.21 -31.24 5.10
C ALA A 130 4.12 -30.86 4.08
N LEU A 131 3.20 -31.78 3.77
CA LEU A 131 2.09 -31.54 2.85
C LEU A 131 1.09 -30.54 3.45
N THR A 132 0.66 -30.72 4.72
CA THR A 132 -0.22 -29.77 5.42
C THR A 132 0.37 -28.38 5.44
N ALA A 133 1.63 -28.25 5.88
CA ALA A 133 2.33 -26.98 5.95
C ALA A 133 2.39 -26.27 4.59
N SER A 134 2.71 -27.00 3.52
CA SER A 134 2.80 -26.41 2.18
C SER A 134 1.44 -25.96 1.65
N MET A 135 0.36 -26.69 1.96
CA MET A 135 -1.01 -26.29 1.61
C MET A 135 -1.49 -25.09 2.43
N PHE A 136 -1.09 -24.99 3.71
CA PHE A 136 -1.41 -23.83 4.54
C PHE A 136 -0.83 -22.56 3.93
N ILE A 137 0.45 -22.59 3.54
CA ILE A 137 1.09 -21.49 2.81
C ILE A 137 0.39 -21.21 1.47
N ALA A 138 0.03 -22.26 0.72
CA ALA A 138 -0.60 -22.12 -0.59
C ALA A 138 -1.95 -21.36 -0.51
N PHE A 139 -2.68 -21.56 0.60
CA PHE A 139 -4.00 -20.98 0.88
C PHE A 139 -4.01 -20.00 2.05
N ASP A 140 -2.87 -19.44 2.44
CA ASP A 140 -2.83 -18.36 3.44
C ASP A 140 -3.37 -17.08 2.79
N PRO A 141 -4.46 -16.46 3.31
CA PRO A 141 -5.09 -15.32 2.65
C PRO A 141 -4.16 -14.10 2.52
N PHE A 142 -3.33 -13.85 3.54
CA PHE A 142 -2.45 -12.68 3.57
C PHE A 142 -1.26 -12.84 2.60
N PHE A 143 -0.68 -14.03 2.54
CA PHE A 143 0.34 -14.37 1.56
C PHE A 143 -0.23 -14.43 0.13
N LEU A 144 -1.45 -14.95 -0.05
CA LEU A 144 -2.15 -14.97 -1.34
C LEU A 144 -2.34 -13.56 -1.88
N ALA A 145 -2.84 -12.64 -1.05
CA ALA A 145 -2.99 -11.23 -1.38
C ALA A 145 -1.72 -10.61 -1.96
N HIS A 146 -0.58 -10.79 -1.27
CA HIS A 146 0.69 -10.20 -1.69
C HIS A 146 1.39 -10.96 -2.82
N SER A 147 0.99 -12.21 -3.08
CA SER A 147 1.53 -13.02 -4.18
C SER A 147 0.96 -12.70 -5.57
N ARG A 148 -0.06 -11.83 -5.61
CA ARG A 148 -0.83 -11.48 -6.82
C ARG A 148 -0.58 -10.07 -7.34
N VAL A 149 0.27 -9.30 -6.66
CA VAL A 149 0.50 -7.88 -6.95
C VAL A 149 1.98 -7.64 -7.24
N VAL A 150 2.28 -6.59 -8.00
CA VAL A 150 3.65 -6.18 -8.32
C VAL A 150 4.25 -5.46 -7.11
N HIS A 151 4.81 -6.24 -6.18
CA HIS A 151 5.38 -5.71 -4.94
C HIS A 151 6.48 -6.63 -4.38
N ALA A 152 7.46 -6.04 -3.69
CA ALA A 152 8.63 -6.73 -3.12
C ALA A 152 8.31 -7.75 -2.01
N ASP A 153 7.16 -7.63 -1.34
CA ASP A 153 6.92 -8.35 -0.08
C ASP A 153 6.82 -9.87 -0.25
N ALA A 154 6.12 -10.34 -1.29
CA ALA A 154 6.02 -11.78 -1.54
C ALA A 154 7.36 -12.40 -1.99
N PRO A 155 8.12 -11.82 -2.94
CA PRO A 155 9.44 -12.34 -3.29
C PRO A 155 10.41 -12.39 -2.11
N VAL A 156 10.48 -11.35 -1.27
CA VAL A 156 11.40 -11.37 -0.11
C VAL A 156 11.00 -12.46 0.88
N ALA A 157 9.70 -12.66 1.14
CA ALA A 157 9.21 -13.75 1.98
C ALA A 157 9.59 -15.13 1.43
N VAL A 158 9.41 -15.36 0.13
CA VAL A 158 9.82 -16.59 -0.58
C VAL A 158 11.31 -16.86 -0.36
N PHE A 159 12.17 -15.91 -0.68
CA PHE A 159 13.61 -16.09 -0.65
C PHE A 159 14.16 -16.25 0.78
N MET A 160 13.62 -15.52 1.75
CA MET A 160 14.03 -15.66 3.16
C MET A 160 13.68 -17.04 3.72
N VAL A 161 12.48 -17.54 3.45
CA VAL A 161 12.03 -18.86 3.93
C VAL A 161 12.86 -19.97 3.27
N LEU A 162 13.07 -19.91 1.96
CA LEU A 162 13.90 -20.89 1.25
C LEU A 162 15.35 -20.89 1.74
N SER A 163 15.95 -19.71 1.92
CA SER A 163 17.32 -19.59 2.42
C SER A 163 17.46 -20.18 3.82
N THR A 164 16.52 -19.87 4.70
CA THR A 164 16.51 -20.32 6.10
C THR A 164 16.33 -21.84 6.21
N LEU A 165 15.35 -22.40 5.50
CA LEU A 165 15.12 -23.86 5.49
C LEU A 165 16.32 -24.61 4.92
N ALA A 166 16.92 -24.11 3.84
CA ALA A 166 18.09 -24.72 3.23
C ALA A 166 19.32 -24.68 4.14
N PHE A 167 19.55 -23.56 4.84
CA PHE A 167 20.65 -23.44 5.81
C PHE A 167 20.48 -24.43 6.96
N PHE A 168 19.25 -24.57 7.45
CA PHE A 168 18.95 -25.54 8.51
C PHE A 168 19.17 -26.99 8.07
N ILE A 169 18.75 -27.34 6.85
CA ILE A 169 19.01 -28.67 6.27
C ILE A 169 20.51 -28.90 6.13
N TYR A 170 21.27 -27.90 5.69
CA TYR A 170 22.73 -27.98 5.62
C TYR A 170 23.35 -28.33 6.97
N ILE A 171 22.98 -27.61 8.04
CA ILE A 171 23.50 -27.87 9.39
C ILE A 171 23.18 -29.29 9.87
N ARG A 172 22.01 -29.82 9.50
CA ARG A 172 21.51 -31.13 9.94
C ARG A 172 22.08 -32.32 9.18
N GLN A 173 22.32 -32.15 7.89
CA GLN A 173 22.56 -33.25 6.94
C GLN A 173 23.88 -33.09 6.16
N ASP A 174 24.66 -32.03 6.42
CA ASP A 174 25.96 -31.72 5.81
C ASP A 174 25.95 -31.73 4.26
N GLY A 175 24.95 -31.08 3.63
CA GLY A 175 24.81 -31.02 2.17
C GLY A 175 25.30 -29.69 1.54
N GLN A 176 26.45 -29.68 0.87
CA GLN A 176 27.03 -28.48 0.24
C GLN A 176 26.08 -27.77 -0.74
N TYR A 177 25.26 -28.50 -1.48
CA TYR A 177 24.26 -27.90 -2.37
C TYR A 177 23.22 -27.05 -1.62
N MET A 178 22.81 -27.47 -0.41
CA MET A 178 21.86 -26.71 0.41
C MET A 178 22.48 -25.45 0.99
N PHE A 179 23.78 -25.48 1.28
CA PHE A 179 24.53 -24.31 1.69
C PHE A 179 24.61 -23.26 0.58
N ILE A 180 24.99 -23.67 -0.64
CA ILE A 180 25.03 -22.77 -1.81
C ILE A 180 23.64 -22.24 -2.12
N PHE A 181 22.63 -23.11 -2.16
CA PHE A 181 21.24 -22.71 -2.39
C PHE A 181 20.76 -21.70 -1.33
N SER A 182 21.12 -21.91 -0.06
CA SER A 182 20.83 -20.95 1.00
C SER A 182 21.46 -19.58 0.74
N ALA A 183 22.74 -19.53 0.36
CA ALA A 183 23.44 -18.28 0.07
C ALA A 183 22.85 -17.53 -1.13
N VAL A 184 22.50 -18.25 -2.20
CA VAL A 184 21.85 -17.67 -3.39
C VAL A 184 20.48 -17.10 -3.02
N MET A 185 19.62 -17.87 -2.32
CA MET A 185 18.30 -17.38 -1.89
C MET A 185 18.44 -16.21 -0.90
N GLY A 186 19.45 -16.23 -0.02
CA GLY A 186 19.70 -15.13 0.92
C GLY A 186 20.11 -13.84 0.22
N SER A 187 20.91 -13.96 -0.85
CA SER A 187 21.28 -12.85 -1.73
C SER A 187 20.06 -12.30 -2.48
N LEU A 188 19.22 -13.17 -3.05
CA LEU A 188 17.98 -12.76 -3.72
C LEU A 188 17.04 -12.02 -2.76
N ALA A 189 16.91 -12.48 -1.50
CA ALA A 189 16.14 -11.77 -0.49
C ALA A 189 16.70 -10.36 -0.24
N ALA A 190 18.02 -10.23 -0.05
CA ALA A 190 18.71 -8.96 0.13
C ALA A 190 18.54 -8.01 -1.07
N LEU A 191 18.56 -8.55 -2.29
CA LEU A 191 18.30 -7.81 -3.53
C LEU A 191 16.84 -7.39 -3.70
N THR A 192 15.90 -8.01 -2.97
CA THR A 192 14.49 -7.65 -3.06
C THR A 192 14.18 -6.41 -2.24
N LYS A 193 14.44 -6.44 -0.93
CA LYS A 193 13.98 -5.42 0.03
C LYS A 193 14.76 -5.46 1.33
N ALA A 194 14.70 -4.38 2.11
CA ALA A 194 15.39 -4.23 3.39
C ALA A 194 15.27 -5.42 4.38
N PRO A 195 14.10 -6.07 4.59
CA PRO A 195 14.02 -7.26 5.44
C PRO A 195 14.93 -8.42 5.01
N GLY A 196 15.22 -8.53 3.71
CA GLY A 196 16.13 -9.54 3.19
C GLY A 196 17.58 -9.35 3.64
N HIS A 197 18.01 -8.12 3.97
CA HIS A 197 19.32 -7.87 4.57
C HIS A 197 19.50 -8.58 5.92
N LEU A 198 18.40 -8.88 6.63
CA LEU A 198 18.43 -9.61 7.90
C LEU A 198 18.84 -11.09 7.72
N MET A 199 18.93 -11.61 6.50
CA MET A 199 19.39 -12.97 6.24
C MET A 199 20.79 -13.23 6.80
N ALA A 200 21.69 -12.25 6.74
CA ALA A 200 23.01 -12.38 7.35
C ALA A 200 22.93 -12.62 8.87
N ILE A 201 22.08 -11.86 9.57
CA ILE A 201 21.85 -12.00 11.01
C ILE A 201 21.23 -13.36 11.32
N LEU A 202 20.22 -13.79 10.54
CA LEU A 202 19.59 -15.09 10.71
C LEU A 202 20.60 -16.24 10.57
N VAL A 203 21.41 -16.23 9.52
CA VAL A 203 22.44 -17.26 9.29
C VAL A 203 23.46 -17.30 10.43
N ILE A 204 23.93 -16.14 10.90
CA ILE A 204 24.84 -16.03 12.05
C ILE A 204 24.19 -16.64 13.30
N MET A 205 22.98 -16.21 13.63
CA MET A 205 22.27 -16.66 14.84
C MET A 205 22.01 -18.16 14.82
N ILE A 206 21.67 -18.71 13.66
CA ILE A 206 21.45 -20.14 13.49
C ILE A 206 22.76 -20.92 13.66
N ALA A 207 23.85 -20.47 13.04
CA ALA A 207 25.15 -21.13 13.13
C ALA A 207 25.73 -21.08 14.55
N VAL A 208 25.57 -19.94 15.24
CA VAL A 208 25.94 -19.77 16.66
C VAL A 208 25.06 -20.64 17.55
N GLY A 209 23.75 -20.67 17.31
CA GLY A 209 22.80 -21.51 18.04
C GLY A 209 23.16 -22.99 17.94
N ASP A 210 23.48 -23.47 16.74
CA ASP A 210 23.95 -24.85 16.52
C ASP A 210 25.25 -25.15 17.29
N TRP A 211 26.22 -24.24 17.25
CA TRP A 211 27.47 -24.38 17.99
C TRP A 211 27.23 -24.48 19.50
N LEU A 212 26.43 -23.57 20.06
CA LEU A 212 26.13 -23.53 21.50
C LEU A 212 25.34 -24.77 21.96
N ILE A 213 24.32 -25.18 21.20
CA ILE A 213 23.52 -26.38 21.50
C ILE A 213 24.39 -27.63 21.49
N THR A 214 25.31 -27.74 20.52
CA THR A 214 26.23 -28.89 20.43
C THR A 214 27.20 -28.90 21.62
N CYS A 215 27.79 -27.76 21.96
CA CYS A 215 28.69 -27.65 23.12
C CYS A 215 27.99 -27.98 24.43
N TRP A 216 26.74 -27.55 24.59
CA TRP A 216 25.92 -27.87 25.77
C TRP A 216 25.65 -29.37 25.88
N HIS A 217 25.29 -30.02 24.77
CA HIS A 217 25.06 -31.47 24.75
C HIS A 217 26.32 -32.29 25.01
N GLU A 218 27.48 -31.83 24.53
CA GLU A 218 28.77 -32.52 24.77
C GLU A 218 29.40 -32.15 26.12
N GLY A 219 28.86 -31.17 26.86
CA GLY A 219 29.40 -30.69 28.13
C GLY A 219 30.78 -30.01 28.02
N ARG A 220 31.20 -29.64 26.81
CA ARG A 220 32.51 -29.04 26.52
C ARG A 220 32.41 -28.02 25.40
N LEU A 221 33.22 -26.95 25.48
CA LEU A 221 33.28 -25.94 24.43
C LEU A 221 34.14 -26.43 23.25
N SER A 222 33.50 -26.69 22.10
CA SER A 222 34.17 -27.12 20.88
C SER A 222 34.63 -25.93 20.04
N TRP A 223 35.86 -25.46 20.27
CA TRP A 223 36.46 -24.37 19.48
C TRP A 223 36.63 -24.72 17.99
N GLN A 224 36.85 -26.00 17.69
CA GLN A 224 36.97 -26.47 16.30
C GLN A 224 35.65 -26.29 15.54
N LEU A 225 34.51 -26.62 16.17
CA LEU A 225 33.19 -26.40 15.59
C LEU A 225 32.88 -24.91 15.45
N GLY A 226 33.19 -24.09 16.46
CA GLY A 226 33.03 -22.64 16.40
C GLY A 226 33.82 -22.01 15.25
N LYS A 227 35.08 -22.44 15.05
CA LYS A 227 35.91 -22.02 13.91
C LYS A 227 35.30 -22.45 12.58
N ARG A 228 34.80 -23.69 12.47
CA ARG A 228 34.11 -24.19 11.27
C ARG A 228 32.87 -23.34 10.96
N ARG A 229 31.99 -23.11 11.92
CA ARG A 229 30.77 -22.29 11.74
C ARG A 229 31.10 -20.84 11.36
N SER A 230 32.16 -20.27 11.93
CA SER A 230 32.65 -18.94 11.55
C SER A 230 33.10 -18.89 10.09
N TRP A 231 33.82 -19.91 9.62
CA TRP A 231 34.25 -19.99 8.23
C TRP A 231 33.08 -20.21 7.27
N GLU A 232 32.09 -21.01 7.66
CA GLU A 232 30.85 -21.19 6.90
C GLU A 232 30.08 -19.88 6.76
N ILE A 233 29.99 -19.05 7.81
CA ILE A 233 29.38 -17.71 7.71
C ILE A 233 30.13 -16.84 6.69
N VAL A 234 31.47 -16.84 6.72
CA VAL A 234 32.28 -16.06 5.78
C VAL A 234 32.09 -16.54 4.34
N ILE A 235 32.13 -17.85 4.09
CA ILE A 235 31.90 -18.40 2.75
C ILE A 235 30.47 -18.11 2.28
N TRP A 236 29.48 -18.27 3.15
CA TRP A 236 28.07 -17.99 2.84
C TRP A 236 27.91 -16.52 2.44
N GLY A 237 28.50 -15.61 3.23
CA GLY A 237 28.51 -14.17 2.94
C GLY A 237 29.25 -13.84 1.64
N GLY A 238 30.36 -14.50 1.36
CA GLY A 238 31.11 -14.34 0.10
C GLY A 238 30.29 -14.76 -1.12
N ILE A 239 29.60 -15.90 -1.06
CA ILE A 239 28.70 -16.35 -2.15
C ILE A 239 27.52 -15.39 -2.29
N ALA A 240 26.90 -14.99 -1.18
CA ALA A 240 25.76 -14.10 -1.19
C ALA A 240 26.12 -12.71 -1.75
N PHE A 241 27.29 -12.18 -1.39
CA PHE A 241 27.81 -10.91 -1.90
C PHE A 241 28.17 -11.00 -3.39
N ALA A 242 28.81 -12.08 -3.83
CA ALA A 242 29.10 -12.30 -5.25
C ALA A 242 27.82 -12.32 -6.08
N MET A 243 26.77 -13.01 -5.60
CA MET A 243 25.45 -13.00 -6.25
C MET A 243 24.78 -11.63 -6.21
N PHE A 244 24.95 -10.87 -5.13
CA PHE A 244 24.37 -9.54 -4.96
C PHE A 244 24.93 -8.58 -6.01
N VAL A 245 26.25 -8.58 -6.21
CA VAL A 245 26.90 -7.79 -7.26
C VAL A 245 26.56 -8.32 -8.64
N LEU A 246 26.60 -9.64 -8.86
CA LEU A 246 26.35 -10.25 -10.16
C LEU A 246 24.94 -9.95 -10.71
N LEU A 247 23.93 -9.86 -9.85
CA LEU A 247 22.56 -9.66 -10.31
C LEU A 247 22.12 -8.19 -10.36
N TRP A 248 22.97 -7.26 -9.90
CA TRP A 248 22.61 -5.85 -9.81
C TRP A 248 23.56 -4.95 -10.62
N PRO A 249 23.20 -4.58 -11.87
CA PRO A 249 24.15 -3.91 -12.76
C PRO A 249 24.62 -2.52 -12.33
N ALA A 250 23.87 -1.80 -11.51
CA ALA A 250 24.35 -0.56 -10.90
C ALA A 250 25.65 -0.78 -10.09
N MET A 251 25.79 -1.95 -9.44
CA MET A 251 26.99 -2.34 -8.69
C MET A 251 28.20 -2.62 -9.58
N TRP A 252 28.03 -2.82 -10.89
CA TRP A 252 29.15 -3.03 -11.81
C TRP A 252 29.85 -1.72 -12.19
N VAL A 253 29.10 -0.61 -12.17
CA VAL A 253 29.58 0.70 -12.63
C VAL A 253 29.97 1.60 -11.46
N ASP A 254 29.14 1.66 -10.41
CA ASP A 254 29.45 2.45 -9.21
C ASP A 254 29.02 1.75 -7.90
N PRO A 255 29.73 0.70 -7.45
CA PRO A 255 29.35 -0.03 -6.25
C PRO A 255 29.38 0.81 -4.98
N ILE A 256 30.29 1.79 -4.87
CA ILE A 256 30.45 2.58 -3.64
C ILE A 256 29.35 3.63 -3.55
N GLY A 257 29.11 4.40 -4.62
CA GLY A 257 28.09 5.43 -4.61
C GLY A 257 26.68 4.85 -4.46
N ILE A 258 26.40 3.71 -5.10
CA ILE A 258 25.11 3.02 -4.97
C ILE A 258 24.86 2.52 -3.55
N LEU A 259 25.84 1.87 -2.91
CA LEU A 259 25.69 1.44 -1.52
C LEU A 259 25.52 2.61 -0.57
N ARG A 260 26.25 3.71 -0.78
CA ARG A 260 26.12 4.92 0.05
C ARG A 260 24.73 5.53 -0.11
N GLN A 261 24.27 5.72 -1.35
CA GLN A 261 22.95 6.26 -1.65
C GLN A 261 21.84 5.40 -1.04
N MET A 262 21.94 4.07 -1.20
CA MET A 262 20.99 3.13 -0.60
C MET A 262 20.93 3.22 0.93
N LEU A 263 22.08 3.31 1.59
CA LEU A 263 22.12 3.45 3.05
C LEU A 263 21.52 4.79 3.48
N ASP A 264 21.91 5.90 2.85
CA ASP A 264 21.43 7.25 3.17
C ASP A 264 19.90 7.35 2.98
N GLU A 265 19.37 6.87 1.85
CA GLU A 265 17.93 6.88 1.57
C GLU A 265 17.15 5.89 2.47
N THR A 266 17.68 4.69 2.73
CA THR A 266 17.02 3.72 3.62
C THR A 266 16.90 4.26 5.03
N PHE A 267 17.98 4.81 5.60
CA PHE A 267 17.94 5.35 6.96
C PHE A 267 17.06 6.60 7.05
N GLY A 268 17.14 7.51 6.08
CA GLY A 268 16.21 8.65 6.00
C GLY A 268 14.74 8.21 5.97
N LYS A 269 14.41 7.17 5.20
CA LYS A 269 13.04 6.64 5.11
C LYS A 269 12.56 5.87 6.33
N VAL A 270 13.46 5.33 7.15
CA VAL A 270 13.12 4.66 8.41
C VAL A 270 12.76 5.70 9.48
N ASP A 271 13.46 6.83 9.52
CA ASP A 271 13.28 7.88 10.52
C ASP A 271 12.00 8.71 10.32
N GLU A 272 11.48 8.80 9.08
CA GLU A 272 10.21 9.48 8.76
C GLU A 272 8.96 8.82 9.39
N GLY A 273 9.06 7.58 9.88
CA GLY A 273 7.90 6.80 10.31
C GLY A 273 6.96 6.43 9.16
N HIS A 274 5.82 5.83 9.46
CA HIS A 274 4.76 5.58 8.49
C HIS A 274 3.41 5.84 9.14
N LEU A 275 2.60 6.71 8.55
CA LEU A 275 1.26 6.99 9.08
C LEU A 275 0.41 5.73 8.96
N VAL A 276 0.06 5.15 10.10
CA VAL A 276 -0.75 3.94 10.21
C VAL A 276 -1.97 4.23 11.08
N PHE A 277 -2.95 3.34 10.98
CA PHE A 277 -4.10 3.33 11.87
C PHE A 277 -3.97 2.15 12.82
N PHE A 278 -3.96 2.42 14.12
CA PHE A 278 -3.75 1.41 15.15
C PHE A 278 -4.55 1.73 16.41
N MET A 279 -5.32 0.74 16.90
CA MET A 279 -6.18 0.84 18.08
C MET A 279 -7.08 2.09 18.06
N GLY A 280 -7.71 2.36 16.92
CA GLY A 280 -8.67 3.46 16.76
C GLY A 280 -8.05 4.82 16.46
N ASN A 281 -6.73 4.94 16.36
CA ASN A 281 -6.05 6.22 16.17
C ASN A 281 -5.06 6.20 14.99
N ALA A 282 -5.00 7.30 14.25
CA ALA A 282 -3.93 7.56 13.29
C ALA A 282 -2.65 7.92 14.06
N THR A 283 -1.53 7.23 13.78
CA THR A 283 -0.26 7.43 14.50
C THR A 283 0.94 7.09 13.62
N LEU A 284 2.05 7.79 13.84
CA LEU A 284 3.36 7.47 13.27
C LEU A 284 4.14 6.45 14.12
N ASN A 285 3.71 6.21 15.36
CA ASN A 285 4.38 5.30 16.29
C ASN A 285 3.36 4.40 17.01
N PRO A 286 2.96 3.26 16.42
CA PRO A 286 1.97 2.36 17.01
C PRO A 286 2.53 1.51 18.18
N GLY A 287 3.79 1.70 18.59
CA GLY A 287 4.37 0.99 19.73
C GLY A 287 4.71 -0.49 19.46
N MET A 288 5.04 -1.23 20.52
CA MET A 288 5.53 -2.62 20.44
C MET A 288 4.43 -3.66 20.15
N TRP A 289 3.18 -3.35 20.49
CA TRP A 289 2.04 -4.26 20.31
C TRP A 289 1.55 -4.35 18.86
N PHE A 290 2.01 -3.46 17.99
CA PHE A 290 1.58 -3.40 16.59
C PHE A 290 1.68 -4.76 15.87
N TYR A 291 2.85 -5.38 15.84
CA TYR A 291 3.02 -6.64 15.10
C TYR A 291 2.30 -7.83 15.74
N PRO A 292 2.36 -8.06 17.07
CA PRO A 292 1.53 -9.09 17.70
C PRO A 292 0.04 -8.96 17.36
N TYR A 293 -0.48 -7.73 17.35
CA TYR A 293 -1.88 -7.43 17.03
C TYR A 293 -2.21 -7.70 15.56
N VAL A 294 -1.39 -7.17 14.63
CA VAL A 294 -1.56 -7.38 13.19
C VAL A 294 -1.45 -8.86 12.83
N ILE A 295 -0.47 -9.58 13.36
CA ILE A 295 -0.29 -11.01 13.11
C ILE A 295 -1.53 -11.77 13.54
N ALA A 296 -2.08 -11.48 14.73
CA ALA A 296 -3.31 -12.14 15.19
C ALA A 296 -4.49 -11.92 14.24
N PHE A 297 -4.62 -10.71 13.68
CA PHE A 297 -5.65 -10.35 12.71
C PHE A 297 -5.44 -10.97 11.32
N ARG A 298 -4.21 -11.14 10.87
CA ARG A 298 -3.90 -11.62 9.52
C ARG A 298 -3.82 -13.14 9.42
N LEU A 299 -3.62 -13.84 10.54
CA LEU A 299 -3.66 -15.31 10.59
C LEU A 299 -5.10 -15.83 10.54
N THR A 300 -5.33 -17.01 9.97
CA THR A 300 -6.62 -17.69 10.09
C THR A 300 -6.83 -18.28 11.49
N PRO A 301 -8.08 -18.49 11.97
CA PRO A 301 -8.34 -19.20 13.22
C PRO A 301 -7.60 -20.54 13.31
N LEU A 302 -7.55 -21.25 12.18
CA LEU A 302 -6.86 -22.53 12.05
C LEU A 302 -5.35 -22.36 12.22
N THR A 303 -4.75 -21.36 11.59
CA THR A 303 -3.32 -21.09 11.68
C THR A 303 -2.93 -20.63 13.08
N SER A 304 -3.68 -19.68 13.66
CA SER A 304 -3.49 -19.20 15.04
C SER A 304 -3.48 -20.35 16.06
N MET A 305 -4.49 -21.22 16.01
CA MET A 305 -4.57 -22.38 16.90
C MET A 305 -3.44 -23.39 16.65
N GLY A 306 -3.11 -23.64 15.39
CA GLY A 306 -2.01 -24.54 15.03
C GLY A 306 -0.66 -24.03 15.56
N VAL A 307 -0.39 -22.72 15.43
CA VAL A 307 0.82 -22.08 15.95
C VAL A 307 0.91 -22.30 17.47
N LEU A 308 -0.18 -22.07 18.22
CA LEU A 308 -0.21 -22.33 19.66
C LEU A 308 0.05 -23.82 19.99
N LEU A 309 -0.56 -24.75 19.26
CA LEU A 309 -0.33 -26.19 19.43
C LEU A 309 1.12 -26.60 19.13
N SER A 310 1.81 -25.88 18.25
CA SER A 310 3.22 -26.14 17.94
C SER A 310 4.13 -25.91 19.15
N VAL A 311 3.78 -25.00 20.06
CA VAL A 311 4.50 -24.78 21.32
C VAL A 311 4.43 -26.04 22.20
N GLY A 312 3.30 -26.74 22.20
CA GLY A 312 3.14 -28.03 22.87
C GLY A 312 4.09 -29.11 22.35
N MET A 313 4.48 -29.06 21.07
CA MET A 313 5.48 -29.97 20.49
C MET A 313 6.90 -29.70 20.99
N ILE A 314 7.18 -28.47 21.43
CA ILE A 314 8.46 -28.10 22.04
C ILE A 314 8.58 -28.68 23.44
N ILE A 315 7.52 -28.52 24.25
CA ILE A 315 7.50 -28.88 25.67
C ILE A 315 7.41 -30.41 25.87
N ASN A 316 6.88 -31.15 24.90
CA ASN A 316 6.71 -32.60 25.04
C ASN A 316 8.07 -33.35 25.10
N ILE A 317 8.28 -34.09 26.20
CA ILE A 317 9.53 -34.81 26.51
C ILE A 317 9.43 -36.31 26.18
N ARG A 318 8.35 -36.76 25.53
CA ARG A 318 8.22 -38.18 25.18
C ARG A 318 9.41 -38.67 24.33
N PRO A 319 10.08 -39.78 24.70
CA PRO A 319 11.25 -40.30 24.01
C PRO A 319 10.84 -41.03 22.72
N ASP A 320 10.27 -40.29 21.78
CA ASP A 320 9.86 -40.77 20.46
C ASP A 320 10.74 -40.12 19.38
N LYS A 321 11.34 -40.94 18.50
CA LYS A 321 12.28 -40.47 17.47
C LYS A 321 11.62 -39.50 16.47
N PHE A 322 10.35 -39.70 16.17
CA PHE A 322 9.56 -38.79 15.32
C PHE A 322 9.38 -37.45 16.04
N LEU A 323 8.96 -37.45 17.31
CA LEU A 323 8.77 -36.22 18.09
C LEU A 323 10.09 -35.46 18.28
N LYS A 324 11.24 -36.15 18.42
CA LYS A 324 12.55 -35.50 18.53
C LYS A 324 12.91 -34.69 17.28
N SER A 325 12.67 -35.23 16.08
CA SER A 325 12.95 -34.53 14.81
C SER A 325 11.99 -33.35 14.59
N VAL A 326 10.71 -33.55 14.89
CA VAL A 326 9.67 -32.51 14.79
C VAL A 326 10.00 -31.37 15.74
N ARG A 327 10.22 -31.65 17.03
CA ARG A 327 10.65 -30.67 18.05
C ARG A 327 11.88 -29.89 17.59
N SER A 328 12.84 -30.61 17.01
CA SER A 328 14.04 -30.08 16.37
C SER A 328 13.74 -28.86 15.49
N SER A 329 12.92 -29.15 14.48
CA SER A 329 12.52 -28.21 13.43
C SER A 329 11.59 -27.12 13.97
N THR A 330 10.69 -27.45 14.91
CA THR A 330 9.78 -26.49 15.54
C THR A 330 10.52 -25.38 16.28
N ILE A 331 11.53 -25.72 17.09
CA ILE A 331 12.34 -24.73 17.81
C ILE A 331 13.02 -23.78 16.83
N PHE A 332 13.57 -24.33 15.75
CA PHE A 332 14.24 -23.54 14.72
C PHE A 332 13.29 -22.58 13.98
N MET A 333 12.08 -23.06 13.64
CA MET A 333 11.05 -22.22 13.03
C MET A 333 10.62 -21.09 13.96
N TRP A 334 10.45 -21.37 15.26
CA TRP A 334 10.20 -20.34 16.26
C TRP A 334 11.35 -19.36 16.41
N LEU A 335 12.61 -19.82 16.33
CA LEU A 335 13.77 -18.93 16.36
C LEU A 335 13.74 -17.92 15.22
N PHE A 336 13.43 -18.36 14.00
CA PHE A 336 13.23 -17.47 12.85
C PHE A 336 12.12 -16.45 13.11
N VAL A 337 10.96 -16.91 13.60
CA VAL A 337 9.81 -16.04 13.89
C VAL A 337 10.15 -15.00 14.94
N ILE A 338 10.78 -15.42 16.05
CA ILE A 338 11.13 -14.53 17.17
C ILE A 338 12.17 -13.50 16.74
N ILE A 339 13.21 -13.89 16.00
CA ILE A 339 14.26 -12.95 15.55
C ILE A 339 13.63 -11.87 14.67
N LEU A 340 12.86 -12.25 13.65
CA LEU A 340 12.23 -11.28 12.75
C LEU A 340 11.21 -10.41 13.49
N LEU A 341 10.44 -10.97 14.41
CA LEU A 341 9.49 -10.20 15.21
C LEU A 341 10.22 -9.17 16.09
N VAL A 342 11.30 -9.55 16.77
CA VAL A 342 12.10 -8.64 17.63
C VAL A 342 12.73 -7.51 16.81
N VAL A 343 13.32 -7.84 15.66
CA VAL A 343 13.89 -6.82 14.76
C VAL A 343 12.81 -5.91 14.21
N GLY A 344 11.69 -6.48 13.75
CA GLY A 344 10.55 -5.72 13.23
C GLY A 344 9.97 -4.76 14.28
N MET A 345 9.75 -5.24 15.51
CA MET A 345 9.25 -4.43 16.62
C MET A 345 10.17 -3.25 16.96
N SER A 346 11.48 -3.39 16.73
CA SER A 346 12.50 -2.36 16.97
C SER A 346 12.53 -1.28 15.88
N SER A 347 11.89 -1.50 14.73
CA SER A 347 11.82 -0.48 13.67
C SER A 347 10.82 0.61 14.05
N PRO A 348 11.17 1.90 13.89
CA PRO A 348 10.21 3.00 14.03
C PRO A 348 9.17 2.97 12.90
N LYS A 349 9.54 2.48 11.71
CA LYS A 349 8.64 2.37 10.55
C LYS A 349 7.90 1.03 10.57
N LYS A 350 6.58 1.09 10.71
CA LYS A 350 5.73 -0.10 10.85
C LYS A 350 4.62 -0.10 9.81
N GLN A 351 4.40 -1.26 9.22
CA GLN A 351 3.29 -1.54 8.32
C GLN A 351 2.99 -3.04 8.39
N ASP A 352 1.73 -3.42 8.19
CA ASP A 352 1.27 -4.79 8.38
C ASP A 352 2.05 -5.84 7.57
N ARG A 353 2.39 -5.50 6.32
CA ARG A 353 3.10 -6.37 5.39
C ARG A 353 4.62 -6.45 5.53
N TYR A 354 5.25 -5.62 6.37
CA TYR A 354 6.72 -5.63 6.52
C TYR A 354 7.26 -6.93 7.13
N LEU A 355 6.42 -7.66 7.86
CA LEU A 355 6.74 -8.98 8.41
C LEU A 355 6.04 -10.11 7.66
N LEU A 356 5.66 -9.92 6.38
CA LEU A 356 5.15 -11.01 5.54
C LEU A 356 6.02 -12.28 5.57
N PRO A 357 7.38 -12.22 5.63
CA PRO A 357 8.22 -13.42 5.75
C PRO A 357 7.89 -14.32 6.96
N LEU A 358 7.21 -13.81 7.99
CA LEU A 358 6.76 -14.62 9.13
C LEU A 358 5.66 -15.61 8.75
N PHE A 359 4.73 -15.22 7.87
CA PHE A 359 3.49 -15.96 7.62
C PHE A 359 3.73 -17.37 7.10
N PRO A 360 4.58 -17.60 6.07
CA PRO A 360 4.86 -18.96 5.64
C PRO A 360 5.50 -19.82 6.74
N MET A 361 6.26 -19.24 7.67
CA MET A 361 6.86 -19.99 8.78
C MET A 361 5.84 -20.28 9.89
N LEU A 362 4.89 -19.37 10.12
CA LEU A 362 3.74 -19.58 11.00
C LEU A 362 2.80 -20.67 10.46
N ASP A 363 2.59 -20.74 9.13
CA ASP A 363 1.85 -21.82 8.48
C ASP A 363 2.52 -23.19 8.67
N ILE A 364 3.86 -23.23 8.59
CA ILE A 364 4.60 -24.48 8.84
C ILE A 364 4.45 -24.90 10.31
N LEU A 365 4.56 -23.95 11.24
CA LEU A 365 4.32 -24.19 12.66
C LEU A 365 2.89 -24.68 12.91
N ALA A 366 1.90 -24.11 12.22
CA ALA A 366 0.51 -24.55 12.32
C ALA A 366 0.30 -25.97 11.81
N GLY A 367 0.89 -26.32 10.67
CA GLY A 367 0.89 -27.70 10.15
C GLY A 367 1.54 -28.69 11.12
N ILE A 368 2.65 -28.31 11.76
CA ILE A 368 3.28 -29.11 12.82
C ILE A 368 2.36 -29.25 14.04
N GLY A 369 1.76 -28.16 14.51
CA GLY A 369 0.92 -28.15 15.71
C GLY A 369 -0.32 -29.01 15.58
N TRP A 370 -1.07 -28.86 14.49
CA TRP A 370 -2.29 -29.65 14.25
C TRP A 370 -2.00 -31.13 14.06
N ILE A 371 -1.11 -31.46 13.13
CA ILE A 371 -0.81 -32.86 12.81
C ILE A 371 -0.05 -33.54 13.95
N GLY A 372 0.81 -32.80 14.65
CA GLY A 372 1.45 -33.28 15.88
C GLY A 372 0.42 -33.55 16.97
N CYS A 373 -0.58 -32.68 17.16
CA CYS A 373 -1.62 -32.86 18.17
C CYS A 373 -2.43 -34.13 17.88
N VAL A 374 -2.85 -34.32 16.62
CA VAL A 374 -3.51 -35.55 16.16
C VAL A 374 -2.63 -36.77 16.41
N TYR A 375 -1.33 -36.70 16.11
CA TYR A 375 -0.38 -37.80 16.36
C TYR A 375 -0.34 -38.19 17.85
N LEU A 376 -0.36 -37.22 18.76
CA LEU A 376 -0.39 -37.45 20.20
C LEU A 376 -1.71 -38.06 20.68
N LEU A 377 -2.84 -37.62 20.10
CA LEU A 377 -4.18 -38.14 20.42
C LEU A 377 -4.39 -39.57 19.93
N LEU A 378 -3.79 -39.97 18.81
CA LEU A 378 -3.87 -41.33 18.28
C LEU A 378 -3.12 -42.39 19.11
N GLY A 379 -2.50 -42.01 20.24
CA GLY A 379 -2.06 -42.95 21.28
C GLY A 379 -0.99 -43.94 20.81
N ASN A 380 -1.11 -45.22 21.16
CA ASN A 380 -0.10 -46.26 20.89
C ASN A 380 -0.43 -47.20 19.72
N GLN A 381 -1.30 -46.77 18.80
CA GLN A 381 -1.64 -47.55 17.60
C GLN A 381 -0.42 -47.86 16.71
N GLN A 382 -0.53 -48.92 15.89
CA GLN A 382 0.51 -49.29 14.93
C GLN A 382 0.86 -48.12 14.00
N LYS A 383 2.16 -47.90 13.81
CA LYS A 383 2.71 -46.74 13.09
C LYS A 383 2.08 -46.52 11.71
N PHE A 384 1.79 -47.60 10.98
CA PHE A 384 1.18 -47.53 9.66
C PHE A 384 -0.30 -47.13 9.69
N ALA A 385 -1.07 -47.66 10.64
CA ALA A 385 -2.48 -47.31 10.84
C ALA A 385 -2.62 -45.84 11.27
N LYS A 386 -1.75 -45.37 12.17
CA LYS A 386 -1.68 -43.94 12.54
C LYS A 386 -1.42 -43.05 11.35
N MET A 387 -0.45 -43.41 10.51
CA MET A 387 -0.07 -42.58 9.36
C MET A 387 -1.17 -42.52 8.30
N ARG A 388 -1.97 -43.58 8.13
CA ARG A 388 -3.19 -43.55 7.32
C ARG A 388 -4.29 -42.71 7.95
N ALA A 389 -4.50 -42.83 9.26
CA ALA A 389 -5.50 -42.06 9.99
C ALA A 389 -5.24 -40.54 9.96
N MET A 390 -3.99 -40.10 9.74
CA MET A 390 -3.64 -38.68 9.64
C MET A 390 -4.06 -38.00 8.33
N TRP A 391 -4.42 -38.74 7.27
CA TRP A 391 -4.85 -38.15 6.00
C TRP A 391 -6.22 -37.47 6.11
N LEU A 392 -7.15 -38.02 6.88
CA LEU A 392 -8.49 -37.43 7.02
C LEU A 392 -8.44 -36.07 7.75
N PRO A 393 -7.77 -35.92 8.91
CA PRO A 393 -7.54 -34.61 9.51
C PRO A 393 -6.78 -33.65 8.60
N MET A 394 -5.77 -34.15 7.88
CA MET A 394 -5.03 -33.33 6.91
C MET A 394 -5.97 -32.76 5.84
N ILE A 395 -6.81 -33.58 5.21
CA ILE A 395 -7.79 -33.13 4.22
C ILE A 395 -8.76 -32.12 4.86
N ALA A 396 -9.28 -32.42 6.06
CA ALA A 396 -10.20 -31.52 6.75
C ALA A 396 -9.57 -30.13 7.02
N PHE A 397 -8.35 -30.09 7.55
CA PHE A 397 -7.64 -28.83 7.82
C PHE A 397 -7.31 -28.06 6.55
N VAL A 398 -6.86 -28.73 5.48
CA VAL A 398 -6.56 -28.07 4.21
C VAL A 398 -7.85 -27.52 3.56
N SER A 399 -8.93 -28.28 3.58
CA SER A 399 -10.24 -27.80 3.09
C SER A 399 -10.74 -26.61 3.90
N MET A 400 -10.52 -26.60 5.22
CA MET A 400 -10.90 -25.47 6.08
C MET A 400 -10.06 -24.22 5.77
N GLN A 401 -8.75 -24.36 5.58
CA GLN A 401 -7.89 -23.25 5.15
C GLN A 401 -8.33 -22.68 3.79
N PHE A 402 -8.68 -23.56 2.84
CA PHE A 402 -9.22 -23.15 1.54
C PHE A 402 -10.53 -22.37 1.69
N ILE A 403 -11.44 -22.81 2.58
CA ILE A 403 -12.71 -22.12 2.87
C ILE A 403 -12.48 -20.74 3.47
N PHE A 404 -11.43 -20.52 4.27
CA PHE A 404 -11.10 -19.18 4.77
C PHE A 404 -10.58 -18.25 3.67
N ALA A 405 -9.81 -18.75 2.72
CA ALA A 405 -9.19 -17.91 1.68
C ALA A 405 -10.14 -17.57 0.52
N MET A 406 -10.81 -18.56 -0.05
CA MET A 406 -11.49 -18.39 -1.34
C MET A 406 -12.69 -17.44 -1.37
N PRO A 407 -13.51 -17.28 -0.31
CA PRO A 407 -14.60 -16.30 -0.29
C PRO A 407 -14.14 -14.86 -0.47
N HIS A 408 -12.85 -14.60 -0.23
CA HIS A 408 -12.23 -13.29 -0.40
C HIS A 408 -11.60 -13.11 -1.78
N HIS A 409 -11.63 -14.10 -2.68
CA HIS A 409 -11.19 -13.89 -4.06
C HIS A 409 -12.11 -12.89 -4.77
N PRO A 410 -11.58 -11.91 -5.53
CA PRO A 410 -10.16 -11.64 -5.79
C PRO A 410 -9.47 -10.71 -4.76
N TYR A 411 -10.22 -10.09 -3.84
CA TYR A 411 -9.76 -9.16 -2.81
C TYR A 411 -9.28 -9.85 -1.51
N TYR A 412 -8.27 -10.72 -1.59
CA TYR A 412 -7.84 -11.53 -0.44
C TYR A 412 -7.44 -10.72 0.82
N LEU A 413 -7.09 -9.45 0.66
CA LEU A 413 -6.77 -8.52 1.76
C LEU A 413 -7.97 -8.13 2.63
N THR A 414 -9.18 -8.40 2.15
CA THR A 414 -10.41 -8.28 2.94
C THR A 414 -10.50 -9.35 4.02
N TYR A 415 -9.62 -10.37 4.01
CA TYR A 415 -9.57 -11.38 5.06
C TYR A 415 -8.94 -10.84 6.34
N PHE A 416 -9.64 -11.09 7.45
CA PHE A 416 -9.20 -10.84 8.82
C PHE A 416 -9.76 -11.93 9.73
N ASN A 417 -8.98 -12.32 10.74
CA ASN A 417 -9.27 -13.43 11.65
C ASN A 417 -10.61 -13.25 12.38
N GLU A 418 -11.51 -14.21 12.22
CA GLU A 418 -12.83 -14.22 12.84
C GLU A 418 -12.75 -14.32 14.38
N LEU A 419 -11.70 -14.93 14.94
CA LEU A 419 -11.45 -14.95 16.39
C LEU A 419 -11.13 -13.55 16.95
N MET A 420 -10.65 -12.66 16.09
CA MET A 420 -10.40 -11.26 16.41
C MET A 420 -11.59 -10.36 16.01
N GLY A 421 -12.75 -10.93 15.66
CA GLY A 421 -13.92 -10.16 15.22
C GLY A 421 -13.97 -9.86 13.72
N GLY A 422 -13.03 -10.40 12.93
CA GLY A 422 -13.03 -10.31 11.46
C GLY A 422 -12.81 -8.90 10.92
N LEU A 423 -13.18 -8.70 9.65
CA LEU A 423 -13.04 -7.42 8.95
C LEU A 423 -13.76 -6.26 9.66
N PRO A 424 -14.99 -6.40 10.19
CA PRO A 424 -15.67 -5.31 10.88
C PRO A 424 -14.87 -4.76 12.06
N HIS A 425 -14.27 -5.61 12.89
CA HIS A 425 -13.42 -5.14 13.99
C HIS A 425 -12.06 -4.62 13.52
N ALA A 426 -11.51 -5.17 12.44
CA ALA A 426 -10.26 -4.71 11.87
C ALA A 426 -10.36 -3.25 11.40
N VAL A 427 -11.47 -2.86 10.77
CA VAL A 427 -11.75 -1.50 10.28
C VAL A 427 -11.71 -0.45 11.40
N GLU A 428 -12.02 -0.84 12.63
CA GLU A 428 -12.03 0.05 13.79
C GLU A 428 -10.64 0.16 14.46
N THR A 429 -9.73 -0.79 14.21
CA THR A 429 -8.54 -0.97 15.06
C THR A 429 -7.23 -1.12 14.31
N THR A 430 -7.26 -1.43 13.02
CA THR A 430 -6.08 -1.60 12.18
C THR A 430 -6.33 -1.04 10.78
N LEU A 431 -5.25 -0.76 10.07
CA LEU A 431 -5.33 -0.19 8.74
C LEU A 431 -5.94 -1.19 7.77
N VAL A 432 -6.98 -0.77 7.05
CA VAL A 432 -7.71 -1.56 6.06
C VAL A 432 -7.74 -0.82 4.74
N GLY A 433 -7.52 -1.55 3.66
CA GLY A 433 -7.56 -1.04 2.29
C GLY A 433 -6.19 -0.69 1.71
N TRP A 434 -5.98 -1.12 0.47
CA TRP A 434 -4.80 -0.87 -0.35
C TRP A 434 -5.14 -0.56 -1.83
N GLY A 435 -6.42 -0.54 -2.19
CA GLY A 435 -6.93 -0.20 -3.53
C GLY A 435 -8.17 -1.00 -3.96
N GLU A 436 -8.57 -1.99 -3.15
CA GLU A 436 -9.73 -2.85 -3.38
C GLU A 436 -11.02 -2.02 -3.50
N GLY A 437 -11.79 -2.26 -4.56
CA GLY A 437 -13.09 -1.62 -4.79
C GLY A 437 -13.03 -0.28 -5.51
N MET A 438 -11.84 0.25 -5.81
CA MET A 438 -11.68 1.52 -6.53
C MET A 438 -12.11 1.41 -7.99
N GLU A 439 -11.92 0.26 -8.63
CA GLU A 439 -12.45 -0.04 -9.95
C GLU A 439 -13.99 -0.09 -9.97
N LEU A 440 -14.61 -0.49 -8.85
CA LEU A 440 -16.06 -0.53 -8.73
C LEU A 440 -16.63 0.88 -8.56
N ALA A 441 -15.89 1.77 -7.88
CA ALA A 441 -16.21 3.18 -7.81
C ALA A 441 -16.08 3.85 -9.20
N ALA A 442 -15.03 3.54 -9.95
CA ALA A 442 -14.86 4.01 -11.32
C ALA A 442 -15.99 3.51 -12.23
N ALA A 443 -16.30 2.22 -12.20
CA ALA A 443 -17.39 1.63 -12.97
C ALA A 443 -18.78 2.19 -12.59
N TYR A 444 -18.95 2.71 -11.37
CA TYR A 444 -20.16 3.41 -10.98
C TYR A 444 -20.24 4.80 -11.63
N LEU A 445 -19.15 5.57 -11.58
CA LEU A 445 -19.10 6.92 -12.16
C LEU A 445 -19.08 6.90 -13.70
N ASN A 446 -18.49 5.90 -14.35
CA ASN A 446 -18.52 5.75 -15.81
C ASN A 446 -19.95 5.55 -16.36
N LYS A 447 -20.92 5.17 -15.51
CA LYS A 447 -22.34 5.06 -15.89
C LYS A 447 -23.08 6.41 -15.88
N LYS A 448 -22.43 7.48 -15.44
CA LYS A 448 -23.02 8.82 -15.41
C LYS A 448 -23.11 9.40 -16.83
N PRO A 449 -24.11 10.25 -17.12
CA PRO A 449 -24.13 11.03 -18.35
C PRO A 449 -22.85 11.86 -18.46
N HIS A 450 -22.22 11.86 -19.64
CA HIS A 450 -21.00 12.61 -19.91
C HIS A 450 -19.84 12.30 -18.95
N ALA A 451 -19.67 11.03 -18.56
CA ALA A 451 -18.60 10.60 -17.64
C ALA A 451 -17.20 11.05 -18.08
N GLU A 452 -16.91 11.06 -19.39
CA GLU A 452 -15.67 11.55 -19.99
C GLU A 452 -15.34 13.02 -19.66
N SER A 453 -16.36 13.83 -19.31
CA SER A 453 -16.21 15.24 -18.95
C SER A 453 -16.19 15.50 -17.44
N LEU A 454 -16.40 14.47 -16.62
CA LEU A 454 -16.41 14.61 -15.17
C LEU A 454 -14.97 14.78 -14.65
N TYR A 455 -14.82 15.67 -13.68
CA TYR A 455 -13.58 15.85 -12.94
C TYR A 455 -13.72 15.27 -11.54
N VAL A 456 -12.87 14.30 -11.18
CA VAL A 456 -12.95 13.58 -9.90
C VAL A 456 -11.70 13.79 -9.06
N ALA A 457 -11.88 14.28 -7.84
CA ALA A 457 -10.82 14.31 -6.83
C ALA A 457 -10.83 12.98 -6.07
N SER A 458 -9.73 12.23 -6.10
CA SER A 458 -9.67 10.90 -5.49
C SER A 458 -8.39 10.70 -4.70
N THR A 459 -8.46 10.03 -3.55
CA THR A 459 -7.26 9.67 -2.77
C THR A 459 -7.32 8.21 -2.29
N PRO A 460 -6.42 7.31 -2.76
CA PRO A 460 -5.38 7.56 -3.77
C PRO A 460 -5.95 7.53 -5.20
N SER A 461 -5.62 8.54 -6.02
CA SER A 461 -6.13 8.62 -7.40
C SER A 461 -5.57 7.54 -8.31
N GLN A 462 -4.33 7.07 -8.09
CA GLN A 462 -3.67 6.09 -8.95
C GLN A 462 -4.33 4.70 -8.97
N THR A 463 -5.19 4.38 -8.00
CA THR A 463 -5.96 3.11 -8.00
C THR A 463 -7.34 3.24 -8.63
N PHE A 464 -7.79 4.49 -8.87
CA PHE A 464 -9.11 4.81 -9.42
C PHE A 464 -9.01 5.27 -10.89
N LEU A 465 -8.15 6.25 -11.17
CA LEU A 465 -8.08 6.92 -12.48
C LEU A 465 -7.83 5.98 -13.65
N PRO A 466 -6.99 4.92 -13.56
CA PRO A 466 -6.81 4.00 -14.69
C PRO A 466 -8.10 3.31 -15.14
N TYR A 467 -9.10 3.19 -14.25
CA TYR A 467 -10.40 2.57 -14.55
C TYR A 467 -11.50 3.60 -14.89
N PHE A 468 -11.21 4.90 -14.77
CA PHE A 468 -12.19 5.97 -14.91
C PHE A 468 -12.08 6.63 -16.29
N ASP A 469 -13.21 6.83 -16.97
CA ASP A 469 -13.23 7.34 -18.35
C ASP A 469 -13.02 8.87 -18.41
N GLY A 470 -13.29 9.58 -17.31
CA GLY A 470 -13.11 11.02 -17.19
C GLY A 470 -11.71 11.43 -16.74
N ILE A 471 -11.61 12.63 -16.18
CA ILE A 471 -10.35 13.19 -15.69
C ILE A 471 -10.39 13.36 -14.17
N GLY A 472 -9.21 13.46 -13.56
CA GLY A 472 -9.11 13.67 -12.13
C GLY A 472 -7.68 13.63 -11.66
N GLU A 473 -7.51 13.87 -10.38
CA GLU A 473 -6.18 13.91 -9.77
C GLU A 473 -6.22 13.54 -8.28
N ASN A 474 -5.03 13.46 -7.68
CA ASN A 474 -4.92 13.09 -6.28
C ASN A 474 -5.31 14.25 -5.37
N PHE A 475 -6.22 13.97 -4.44
CA PHE A 475 -6.75 14.99 -3.55
C PHE A 475 -5.84 15.19 -2.33
N TYR A 476 -5.00 16.25 -2.37
CA TYR A 476 -4.16 16.69 -1.24
C TYR A 476 -4.36 18.16 -0.82
N THR A 477 -5.01 18.96 -1.67
CA THR A 477 -5.28 20.39 -1.41
C THR A 477 -6.76 20.70 -1.69
N ASN A 478 -7.30 21.72 -1.03
CA ASN A 478 -8.73 22.04 -1.09
C ASN A 478 -9.18 22.45 -2.49
N ASP A 479 -8.35 23.17 -3.25
CA ASP A 479 -8.66 23.64 -4.61
C ASP A 479 -9.03 22.50 -5.56
N ILE A 480 -8.37 21.34 -5.43
CA ILE A 480 -8.66 20.14 -6.22
C ILE A 480 -10.08 19.65 -5.95
N ALA A 481 -10.48 19.55 -4.68
CA ALA A 481 -11.86 19.22 -4.33
C ALA A 481 -12.81 20.30 -4.86
N MET A 482 -12.49 21.58 -4.74
CA MET A 482 -13.38 22.66 -5.19
C MET A 482 -13.56 22.74 -6.72
N ARG A 483 -12.68 22.14 -7.52
CA ARG A 483 -12.85 21.95 -8.98
C ARG A 483 -13.67 20.71 -9.32
N ALA A 484 -13.72 19.73 -8.43
CA ALA A 484 -14.26 18.41 -8.74
C ALA A 484 -15.78 18.33 -8.69
N ASP A 485 -16.35 17.58 -9.64
CA ASP A 485 -17.74 17.15 -9.65
C ASP A 485 -18.01 16.11 -8.56
N TYR A 486 -17.02 15.26 -8.30
CA TYR A 486 -17.10 14.21 -7.28
C TYR A 486 -15.82 14.14 -6.47
N VAL A 487 -15.98 13.86 -5.17
CA VAL A 487 -14.87 13.54 -4.27
C VAL A 487 -14.97 12.08 -3.83
N ILE A 488 -13.87 11.35 -4.00
CA ILE A 488 -13.73 9.97 -3.57
C ILE A 488 -12.80 9.91 -2.37
N ILE A 489 -13.33 9.38 -1.27
CA ILE A 489 -12.55 9.12 -0.06
C ILE A 489 -12.49 7.62 0.16
N TYR A 490 -11.27 7.09 0.26
CA TYR A 490 -11.01 5.69 0.51
C TYR A 490 -10.88 5.38 2.00
N GLN A 491 -11.16 4.13 2.39
CA GLN A 491 -11.17 3.68 3.79
C GLN A 491 -9.83 3.96 4.52
N ALA A 492 -8.71 3.67 3.87
CA ALA A 492 -7.39 3.91 4.46
C ALA A 492 -7.14 5.40 4.76
N GLN A 493 -7.66 6.29 3.92
CA GLN A 493 -7.55 7.74 4.06
C GLN A 493 -8.44 8.26 5.19
N ARG A 494 -9.67 7.73 5.30
CA ARG A 494 -10.54 8.01 6.46
C ARG A 494 -9.88 7.61 7.78
N GLN A 495 -9.29 6.42 7.84
CA GLN A 495 -8.61 5.92 9.03
C GLN A 495 -7.39 6.76 9.41
N ARG A 496 -6.60 7.18 8.41
CA ARG A 496 -5.40 7.97 8.64
C ARG A 496 -5.65 9.47 8.81
N LEU A 497 -6.88 9.94 8.61
CA LEU A 497 -7.22 11.37 8.56
C LEU A 497 -6.36 12.11 7.52
N ALA A 498 -6.15 11.47 6.36
CA ALA A 498 -5.33 11.98 5.27
C ALA A 498 -6.21 12.27 4.04
N PRO A 499 -6.00 13.36 3.28
CA PRO A 499 -4.82 14.24 3.29
C PRO A 499 -4.73 15.20 4.49
N SER A 500 -5.86 15.58 5.09
CA SER A 500 -5.92 16.31 6.35
C SER A 500 -7.16 15.91 7.15
N ALA A 501 -7.12 16.12 8.47
CA ALA A 501 -8.23 15.78 9.35
C ALA A 501 -9.47 16.63 9.07
N GLU A 502 -9.27 17.92 8.79
CA GLU A 502 -10.32 18.90 8.51
C GLU A 502 -11.14 18.49 7.29
N ILE A 503 -10.45 18.14 6.20
CA ILE A 503 -11.07 17.65 4.96
C ILE A 503 -11.89 16.40 5.22
N ILE A 504 -11.30 15.42 5.91
CA ILE A 504 -11.98 14.15 6.20
C ILE A 504 -13.23 14.41 7.06
N TYR A 505 -13.13 15.23 8.11
CA TYR A 505 -14.28 15.55 8.95
C TYR A 505 -15.38 16.31 8.18
N GLN A 506 -15.02 17.25 7.31
CA GLN A 506 -15.98 17.97 6.48
C GLN A 506 -16.81 16.99 5.64
N TYR A 507 -16.16 16.11 4.86
CA TYR A 507 -16.88 15.15 4.02
C TYR A 507 -17.61 14.06 4.82
N GLN A 508 -17.16 13.73 6.04
CA GLN A 508 -17.90 12.82 6.91
C GLN A 508 -19.28 13.36 7.34
N THR A 509 -19.44 14.69 7.37
CA THR A 509 -20.73 15.33 7.68
C THR A 509 -21.64 15.50 6.46
N GLN A 510 -21.10 15.32 5.25
CA GLN A 510 -21.87 15.43 4.02
C GLN A 510 -22.59 14.12 3.67
N SER A 511 -23.71 14.23 2.95
CA SER A 511 -24.36 13.07 2.35
C SER A 511 -23.54 12.54 1.17
N TYR A 512 -23.13 11.28 1.25
CA TYR A 512 -22.55 10.58 0.11
C TYR A 512 -23.66 10.14 -0.87
N GLU A 513 -23.31 10.06 -2.15
CA GLU A 513 -24.21 9.54 -3.20
C GLU A 513 -24.16 8.00 -3.24
N LYS A 514 -22.96 7.44 -3.07
CA LYS A 514 -22.74 5.99 -3.14
C LYS A 514 -21.60 5.55 -2.22
N VAL A 515 -21.76 4.35 -1.66
CA VAL A 515 -20.70 3.61 -0.97
C VAL A 515 -20.47 2.30 -1.70
N ILE A 516 -19.20 1.97 -1.90
CA ILE A 516 -18.75 0.66 -2.34
C ILE A 516 -18.40 -0.16 -1.10
N GLU A 517 -19.06 -1.30 -0.95
CA GLU A 517 -18.84 -2.21 0.17
C GLU A 517 -18.18 -3.51 -0.32
N LEU A 518 -17.22 -4.00 0.44
CA LEU A 518 -16.60 -5.30 0.25
C LEU A 518 -16.81 -6.12 1.53
N GLN A 519 -17.36 -7.33 1.40
CA GLN A 519 -17.68 -8.21 2.55
C GLN A 519 -18.53 -7.51 3.64
N GLY A 520 -19.48 -6.67 3.22
CA GLY A 520 -20.39 -5.93 4.13
C GLY A 520 -19.73 -4.76 4.87
N VAL A 521 -18.52 -4.35 4.46
CA VAL A 521 -17.80 -3.21 5.04
C VAL A 521 -17.60 -2.13 3.97
N PRO A 522 -17.86 -0.86 4.27
CA PRO A 522 -17.54 0.28 3.40
C PRO A 522 -16.04 0.43 3.11
N TYR A 523 -15.67 0.51 1.83
CA TYR A 523 -14.30 0.76 1.37
C TYR A 523 -14.14 2.11 0.67
N VAL A 524 -15.14 2.53 -0.11
CA VAL A 524 -15.07 3.74 -0.93
C VAL A 524 -16.34 4.56 -0.74
N TRP A 525 -16.19 5.84 -0.45
CA TRP A 525 -17.30 6.81 -0.41
C TRP A 525 -17.20 7.76 -1.59
N ILE A 526 -18.30 7.91 -2.30
CA ILE A 526 -18.44 8.79 -3.46
C ILE A 526 -19.36 9.94 -3.04
N TYR A 527 -18.80 11.13 -2.91
CA TYR A 527 -19.50 12.35 -2.56
C TYR A 527 -19.78 13.17 -3.81
N PRO A 528 -21.04 13.56 -4.07
CA PRO A 528 -21.31 14.60 -5.05
C PRO A 528 -20.76 15.91 -4.48
N ASN A 529 -20.08 16.69 -5.30
CA ASN A 529 -19.39 17.87 -4.83
C ASN A 529 -19.89 19.12 -5.56
N THR A 530 -19.92 20.24 -4.83
CA THR A 530 -20.32 21.52 -5.41
C THR A 530 -19.07 22.23 -5.89
N ARG A 531 -18.93 22.32 -7.21
CA ARG A 531 -17.83 23.05 -7.83
C ARG A 531 -17.90 24.53 -7.45
N LEU A 532 -16.78 25.06 -6.97
CA LEU A 532 -16.58 26.49 -6.76
C LEU A 532 -15.60 27.07 -7.79
N ILE A 533 -14.81 26.24 -8.46
CA ILE A 533 -13.86 26.66 -9.48
C ILE A 533 -14.28 26.11 -10.84
N PHE A 534 -14.31 26.98 -11.84
CA PHE A 534 -14.75 26.74 -13.21
C PHE A 534 -13.67 27.19 -14.21
N SER A 535 -13.77 26.68 -15.44
CA SER A 535 -12.92 27.09 -16.55
C SER A 535 -13.40 28.36 -17.27
N ASP A 536 -14.66 28.71 -17.11
CA ASP A 536 -15.27 29.95 -17.62
C ASP A 536 -16.51 30.31 -16.78
N VAL A 537 -17.03 31.52 -16.94
CA VAL A 537 -18.28 31.95 -16.32
C VAL A 537 -19.43 31.07 -16.85
N PRO A 538 -20.26 30.48 -15.96
CA PRO A 538 -21.40 29.67 -16.40
C PRO A 538 -22.33 30.46 -17.34
N THR A 539 -22.84 29.80 -18.39
CA THR A 539 -23.71 30.43 -19.41
C THR A 539 -25.02 30.97 -18.85
N THR A 540 -25.40 30.56 -17.65
CA THR A 540 -26.58 31.04 -16.92
C THR A 540 -26.34 32.37 -16.19
N ALA A 541 -25.09 32.82 -16.08
CA ALA A 541 -24.74 34.07 -15.41
C ALA A 541 -24.78 35.27 -16.36
N THR A 542 -25.08 36.44 -15.79
CA THR A 542 -24.97 37.71 -16.51
C THR A 542 -23.50 38.13 -16.51
N LEU A 543 -22.91 38.26 -17.70
CA LEU A 543 -21.51 38.64 -17.85
C LEU A 543 -21.28 40.10 -17.47
N ILE A 544 -20.20 40.36 -16.76
CA ILE A 544 -19.72 41.70 -16.44
C ILE A 544 -18.19 41.70 -16.47
N ASN A 545 -17.57 42.86 -16.57
CA ASN A 545 -16.11 42.96 -16.58
C ASN A 545 -15.67 44.16 -15.75
N ILE A 546 -15.55 43.94 -14.44
CA ILE A 546 -15.10 44.96 -13.49
C ILE A 546 -13.82 44.47 -12.85
N GLY A 547 -12.70 45.13 -13.15
CA GLY A 547 -11.41 44.84 -12.54
C GLY A 547 -11.26 45.40 -11.12
N PHE A 548 -10.57 44.66 -10.26
CA PHE A 548 -10.16 45.07 -8.92
C PHE A 548 -8.64 44.93 -8.83
N ALA A 549 -7.95 46.04 -9.09
CA ALA A 549 -6.51 46.07 -9.37
C ALA A 549 -6.14 45.10 -10.52
N ASP A 550 -4.87 44.67 -10.58
CA ASP A 550 -4.38 43.69 -11.56
C ASP A 550 -4.59 42.24 -11.08
N ILE A 551 -5.30 42.05 -9.95
CA ILE A 551 -5.38 40.78 -9.23
C ILE A 551 -6.55 39.93 -9.70
N MET A 552 -7.73 40.53 -9.82
CA MET A 552 -8.98 39.83 -10.12
C MET A 552 -9.98 40.74 -10.82
N ARG A 553 -10.96 40.15 -11.49
CA ARG A 553 -12.13 40.86 -12.01
C ARG A 553 -13.41 40.14 -11.64
N LEU A 554 -14.49 40.89 -11.42
CA LEU A 554 -15.83 40.33 -11.43
C LEU A 554 -16.21 40.08 -12.91
N ALA A 555 -16.35 38.81 -13.25
CA ALA A 555 -16.59 38.30 -14.60
C ALA A 555 -18.07 38.00 -14.88
N GLY A 556 -18.87 37.78 -13.83
CA GLY A 556 -20.30 37.61 -13.96
C GLY A 556 -21.02 37.60 -12.62
N TYR A 557 -22.35 37.59 -12.67
CA TYR A 557 -23.19 37.45 -11.48
C TYR A 557 -24.53 36.77 -11.80
N GLN A 558 -25.15 36.19 -10.76
CA GLN A 558 -26.53 35.71 -10.76
C GLN A 558 -27.23 36.21 -9.52
N VAL A 559 -28.53 36.51 -9.65
CA VAL A 559 -29.35 36.97 -8.53
C VAL A 559 -30.63 36.15 -8.51
N GLN A 560 -30.94 35.58 -7.37
CA GLN A 560 -32.20 34.89 -7.10
C GLN A 560 -32.80 35.44 -5.81
N ARG A 561 -34.09 35.79 -5.85
CA ARG A 561 -34.83 36.23 -4.65
C ARG A 561 -35.65 35.07 -4.13
N ASP A 562 -35.52 34.77 -2.84
CA ASP A 562 -36.35 33.81 -2.11
C ASP A 562 -36.96 34.47 -0.87
N GLY A 563 -38.21 34.92 -1.01
CA GLY A 563 -38.95 35.64 0.03
C GLY A 563 -38.24 36.92 0.49
N ASP A 564 -37.81 36.90 1.76
CA ASP A 564 -37.10 37.98 2.46
C ASP A 564 -35.57 37.87 2.33
N SER A 565 -35.08 36.93 1.53
CA SER A 565 -33.66 36.76 1.23
C SER A 565 -33.37 36.93 -0.26
N MET A 566 -32.15 37.36 -0.56
CA MET A 566 -31.65 37.49 -1.91
C MET A 566 -30.28 36.83 -1.99
N ASP A 567 -30.21 35.76 -2.76
CA ASP A 567 -28.98 35.04 -3.05
C ASP A 567 -28.32 35.67 -4.28
N VAL A 568 -27.12 36.19 -4.07
CA VAL A 568 -26.29 36.78 -5.11
C VAL A 568 -25.05 35.92 -5.26
N VAL A 569 -24.86 35.38 -6.44
CA VAL A 569 -23.67 34.62 -6.80
C VAL A 569 -22.78 35.50 -7.66
N LEU A 570 -21.55 35.72 -7.21
CA LEU A 570 -20.52 36.45 -7.95
C LEU A 570 -19.56 35.44 -8.59
N PHE A 571 -19.20 35.69 -9.85
CA PHE A 571 -18.20 34.92 -10.57
C PHE A 571 -16.96 35.78 -10.75
N TRP A 572 -15.88 35.40 -10.09
CA TRP A 572 -14.59 36.08 -10.10
C TRP A 572 -13.65 35.42 -11.10
N HIS A 573 -12.86 36.19 -11.82
CA HIS A 573 -11.78 35.68 -12.65
C HIS A 573 -10.43 36.16 -12.09
N ALA A 574 -9.56 35.21 -11.77
CA ALA A 574 -8.24 35.47 -11.23
C ALA A 574 -7.27 35.85 -12.36
N LEU A 575 -6.63 37.02 -12.26
CA LEU A 575 -5.79 37.59 -13.31
C LEU A 575 -4.29 37.43 -13.02
N SER A 576 -3.90 37.40 -11.74
CA SER A 576 -2.51 37.26 -11.32
C SER A 576 -2.42 36.50 -10.00
N SER A 577 -1.32 35.79 -9.76
CA SER A 577 -1.06 35.20 -8.44
C SER A 577 -0.80 36.31 -7.41
N ILE A 578 -1.49 36.23 -6.27
CA ILE A 578 -1.29 37.17 -5.14
C ILE A 578 0.05 36.91 -4.43
N GLU A 579 0.74 35.80 -4.73
CA GLU A 579 2.00 35.39 -4.11
C GLU A 579 3.16 36.39 -4.30
N HIS A 580 3.05 37.35 -5.23
CA HIS A 580 4.18 38.21 -5.59
C HIS A 580 4.31 39.52 -4.81
N ASP A 581 3.45 39.80 -3.82
CA ASP A 581 3.39 41.15 -3.21
C ASP A 581 3.53 41.20 -1.68
N THR A 582 4.25 40.23 -1.08
CA THR A 582 4.47 40.16 0.37
C THR A 582 5.93 40.07 0.75
N ASP A 583 6.24 40.56 1.96
CA ASP A 583 7.54 40.49 2.62
C ASP A 583 8.20 39.11 2.46
N THR A 584 9.54 39.09 2.44
CA THR A 584 10.36 37.88 2.24
C THR A 584 9.80 36.68 3.00
N CYS A 585 9.45 35.62 2.26
CA CYS A 585 9.09 34.34 2.85
C CYS A 585 10.18 33.92 3.86
N TYR A 586 9.75 33.38 5.00
CA TYR A 586 10.67 32.88 6.02
C TYR A 586 10.49 31.38 6.18
N GLU A 587 11.58 30.68 6.43
CA GLU A 587 11.49 29.26 6.76
C GLU A 587 11.02 29.09 8.21
N GLN A 588 9.91 28.40 8.38
CA GLN A 588 9.40 27.98 9.68
C GLN A 588 9.55 26.47 9.80
N LYS A 589 10.21 26.03 10.86
CA LYS A 589 10.23 24.61 11.20
C LYS A 589 8.83 24.22 11.73
N VAL A 590 8.06 23.53 10.90
CA VAL A 590 6.78 22.93 11.28
C VAL A 590 7.04 21.44 11.46
N GLU A 591 7.10 21.02 12.72
CA GLU A 591 7.51 19.67 13.12
C GLU A 591 8.89 19.28 12.54
N ASN A 592 8.91 18.32 11.62
CA ASN A 592 10.12 17.74 11.03
C ASN A 592 10.48 18.32 9.64
N PHE A 593 9.74 19.32 9.15
CA PHE A 593 10.00 19.94 7.86
C PHE A 593 10.26 21.44 7.99
N MET A 594 11.14 21.96 7.13
CA MET A 594 11.28 23.39 6.91
C MET A 594 10.19 23.80 5.92
N ALA A 595 9.13 24.41 6.42
CA ALA A 595 8.09 24.99 5.58
C ALA A 595 8.48 26.42 5.25
N THR A 596 8.52 26.78 3.97
CA THR A 596 8.62 28.18 3.58
C THR A 596 7.26 28.83 3.83
N VAL A 597 7.18 29.69 4.83
CA VAL A 597 5.97 30.44 5.17
C VAL A 597 6.08 31.82 4.53
N CYS A 598 5.28 32.03 3.49
CA CYS A 598 5.09 33.33 2.88
C CYS A 598 3.83 33.95 3.49
N PRO A 599 3.91 35.10 4.19
CA PRO A 599 2.71 35.81 4.64
C PRO A 599 1.86 36.14 3.42
N ARG A 600 0.65 35.61 3.27
CA ARG A 600 -0.19 35.92 2.09
C ARG A 600 -1.20 37.02 2.41
N ARG A 601 -1.27 38.08 1.60
CA ARG A 601 -2.39 39.04 1.65
C ARG A 601 -3.66 38.31 1.21
N ASN A 602 -4.72 38.42 2.01
CA ASN A 602 -6.05 37.94 1.63
C ASN A 602 -7.04 39.09 1.71
N TYR A 603 -7.99 39.11 0.78
CA TYR A 603 -9.06 40.10 0.74
C TYR A 603 -10.40 39.46 1.10
N ALA A 604 -11.25 40.24 1.77
CA ALA A 604 -12.65 39.95 2.00
C ALA A 604 -13.50 40.73 1.00
N ILE A 605 -14.73 40.25 0.81
CA ILE A 605 -15.70 40.80 -0.13
C ILE A 605 -16.91 41.28 0.68
N SER A 606 -17.25 42.54 0.48
CA SER A 606 -18.47 43.17 0.98
C SER A 606 -19.43 43.35 -0.19
N LEU A 607 -20.57 42.67 -0.16
CA LEU A 607 -21.65 42.88 -1.10
C LEU A 607 -22.75 43.70 -0.43
N ARG A 608 -23.14 44.81 -1.05
CA ARG A 608 -24.15 45.74 -0.53
C ARG A 608 -25.26 45.91 -1.54
N LEU A 609 -26.50 45.89 -1.06
CA LEU A 609 -27.66 46.29 -1.85
C LEU A 609 -28.03 47.74 -1.54
N LEU A 610 -28.17 48.56 -2.58
CA LEU A 610 -28.46 49.99 -2.49
C LEU A 610 -29.88 50.30 -2.99
N ASP A 611 -30.51 51.32 -2.39
CA ASP A 611 -31.77 51.90 -2.87
C ASP A 611 -31.55 52.92 -4.00
N VAL A 612 -32.65 53.46 -4.55
CA VAL A 612 -32.63 54.49 -5.60
C VAL A 612 -31.88 55.78 -5.20
N ASN A 613 -31.72 56.03 -3.91
CA ASN A 613 -30.95 57.16 -3.35
C ASN A 613 -29.51 56.77 -3.00
N LYS A 614 -29.04 55.59 -3.43
CA LYS A 614 -27.73 54.99 -3.08
C LYS A 614 -27.54 54.73 -1.59
N LYS A 615 -28.62 54.61 -0.83
CA LYS A 615 -28.56 54.23 0.59
C LYS A 615 -28.53 52.71 0.69
N GLN A 616 -27.63 52.18 1.51
CA GLN A 616 -27.53 50.76 1.78
C GLN A 616 -28.79 50.22 2.48
N ILE A 617 -29.34 49.14 1.93
CA ILE A 617 -30.53 48.43 2.41
C ILE A 617 -30.13 47.13 3.10
N ALA A 618 -29.21 46.38 2.50
CA ALA A 618 -28.70 45.11 3.01
C ALA A 618 -27.20 45.00 2.69
N GLN A 619 -26.48 44.20 3.47
CA GLN A 619 -25.05 43.95 3.28
C GLN A 619 -24.70 42.54 3.75
N HIS A 620 -23.73 41.94 3.08
CA HIS A 620 -23.06 40.71 3.48
C HIS A 620 -21.55 40.89 3.32
N ASP A 621 -20.80 40.68 4.41
CA ASP A 621 -19.35 40.71 4.42
C ASP A 621 -18.83 39.29 4.68
N GLY A 622 -17.89 38.83 3.87
CA GLY A 622 -17.32 37.50 4.04
C GLY A 622 -15.99 37.33 3.32
N TRP A 623 -15.27 36.28 3.71
CA TRP A 623 -14.19 35.77 2.88
C TRP A 623 -14.76 35.13 1.62
N ALA A 624 -14.04 35.24 0.51
CA ALA A 624 -14.44 34.60 -0.73
C ALA A 624 -14.73 33.10 -0.54
N ALA A 625 -15.76 32.59 -1.21
CA ALA A 625 -16.23 31.21 -1.11
C ALA A 625 -16.53 30.79 0.35
N ASN A 626 -17.06 31.71 1.17
CA ASN A 626 -17.30 31.52 2.61
C ASN A 626 -16.04 31.08 3.41
N GLY A 627 -14.86 31.48 2.95
CA GLY A 627 -13.57 31.15 3.57
C GLY A 627 -13.03 29.76 3.20
N LEU A 628 -13.73 29.00 2.34
CA LEU A 628 -13.27 27.69 1.85
C LEU A 628 -12.13 27.82 0.84
N LEU A 629 -12.10 28.93 0.08
CA LEU A 629 -11.08 29.21 -0.93
C LEU A 629 -10.65 30.68 -0.85
N PRO A 630 -9.75 31.04 0.09
CA PRO A 630 -9.19 32.37 0.18
C PRO A 630 -8.56 32.81 -1.15
N ILE A 631 -8.64 34.10 -1.46
CA ILE A 631 -8.18 34.65 -2.75
C ILE A 631 -6.69 34.37 -2.99
N SER A 632 -5.89 34.26 -1.93
CA SER A 632 -4.47 33.85 -2.03
C SER A 632 -4.22 32.40 -2.47
N GLN A 633 -5.27 31.59 -2.65
CA GLN A 633 -5.20 30.23 -3.18
C GLN A 633 -5.69 30.15 -4.65
N TRP A 634 -6.19 31.25 -5.21
CA TRP A 634 -6.67 31.27 -6.58
C TRP A 634 -5.51 31.13 -7.56
N GLN A 635 -5.67 30.27 -8.57
CA GLN A 635 -4.70 30.16 -9.66
C GLN A 635 -5.09 31.13 -10.78
N VAL A 636 -4.09 31.56 -11.55
CA VAL A 636 -4.33 32.42 -12.72
C VAL A 636 -5.28 31.71 -13.68
N ASP A 637 -6.23 32.46 -14.23
CA ASP A 637 -7.29 32.00 -15.14
C ASP A 637 -8.40 31.14 -14.50
N ASP A 638 -8.42 31.00 -13.18
CA ASP A 638 -9.57 30.40 -12.48
C ASP A 638 -10.80 31.30 -12.54
N TYR A 639 -11.97 30.70 -12.74
CA TYR A 639 -13.27 31.33 -12.51
C TYR A 639 -13.89 30.81 -11.22
N ILE A 640 -13.99 31.65 -10.20
CA ILE A 640 -14.43 31.27 -8.84
C ILE A 640 -15.87 31.73 -8.60
N GLN A 641 -16.71 30.82 -8.17
CA GLN A 641 -18.05 31.10 -7.69
C GLN A 641 -18.02 31.49 -6.20
N ASP A 642 -18.62 32.62 -5.88
CA ASP A 642 -18.73 33.17 -4.53
C ASP A 642 -20.18 33.51 -4.20
N ASN A 643 -20.72 32.91 -3.15
CA ASN A 643 -22.14 32.99 -2.81
C ASN A 643 -22.35 33.97 -1.64
N HIS A 644 -23.27 34.92 -1.81
CA HIS A 644 -23.64 35.88 -0.78
C HIS A 644 -25.15 35.91 -0.58
N MET A 645 -25.59 35.76 0.67
CA MET A 645 -27.00 35.88 1.04
C MET A 645 -27.25 37.23 1.70
N LEU A 646 -28.13 38.03 1.11
CA LEU A 646 -28.56 39.31 1.65
C LEU A 646 -29.96 39.16 2.27
N ILE A 647 -30.08 39.50 3.56
CA ILE A 647 -31.37 39.54 4.25
C ILE A 647 -32.01 40.90 3.98
N LEU A 648 -33.19 40.89 3.36
CA LEU A 648 -33.95 42.09 3.02
C LEU A 648 -34.85 42.50 4.19
N PRO A 649 -34.97 43.81 4.49
CA PRO A 649 -35.99 44.29 5.42
C PRO A 649 -37.42 43.98 4.93
N ASN A 650 -38.34 43.71 5.86
CA ASN A 650 -39.76 43.54 5.54
C ASN A 650 -40.29 44.80 4.79
N ASP A 651 -41.13 44.59 3.77
CA ASP A 651 -41.71 45.61 2.86
C ASP A 651 -40.78 46.21 1.78
N THR A 652 -39.63 45.58 1.49
CA THR A 652 -38.75 46.07 0.42
C THR A 652 -39.28 45.68 -0.99
N HIS A 653 -40.11 46.55 -1.58
CA HIS A 653 -40.53 46.51 -2.99
C HIS A 653 -39.65 47.45 -3.83
N ILE A 654 -38.56 46.93 -4.39
CA ILE A 654 -37.68 47.68 -5.30
C ILE A 654 -37.92 47.21 -6.72
N SER A 655 -38.08 48.16 -7.65
CA SER A 655 -38.20 47.88 -9.08
C SER A 655 -36.86 47.69 -9.80
N GLU A 656 -35.78 48.28 -9.26
CA GLU A 656 -34.40 48.12 -9.75
C GLU A 656 -33.45 47.92 -8.58
N TYR A 657 -32.70 46.81 -8.58
CA TYR A 657 -31.66 46.55 -7.59
C TYR A 657 -30.35 47.16 -8.07
N THR A 658 -29.58 47.78 -7.18
CA THR A 658 -28.19 48.18 -7.48
C THR A 658 -27.29 47.56 -6.42
N PHE A 659 -26.35 46.74 -6.87
CA PHE A 659 -25.38 46.10 -6.01
C PHE A 659 -24.08 46.89 -6.03
N GLU A 660 -23.43 47.01 -4.88
CA GLU A 660 -22.07 47.52 -4.73
C GLU A 660 -21.21 46.42 -4.13
N VAL A 661 -20.10 46.12 -4.81
CA VAL A 661 -19.09 45.17 -4.34
C VAL A 661 -17.85 45.93 -3.93
N VAL A 662 -17.38 45.67 -2.72
CA VAL A 662 -16.13 46.22 -2.17
C VAL A 662 -15.20 45.06 -1.86
N VAL A 663 -14.01 45.08 -2.46
CA VAL A 663 -12.94 44.15 -2.11
C VAL A 663 -11.97 44.88 -1.19
N TYR A 664 -11.68 44.33 -0.02
CA TYR A 664 -10.88 45.01 1.00
C TYR A 664 -10.02 44.02 1.79
N ASN A 665 -8.88 44.49 2.29
CA ASN A 665 -8.02 43.69 3.15
C ASN A 665 -8.66 43.60 4.54
N ALA A 666 -8.98 42.38 4.99
CA ALA A 666 -9.70 42.19 6.26
C ALA A 666 -8.89 42.65 7.49
N GLN A 667 -7.56 42.63 7.42
CA GLN A 667 -6.68 43.01 8.52
C GLN A 667 -6.42 44.52 8.58
N SER A 668 -6.10 45.15 7.44
CA SER A 668 -5.82 46.60 7.39
C SER A 668 -7.07 47.46 7.16
N GLN A 669 -8.19 46.85 6.77
CA GLN A 669 -9.43 47.53 6.32
C GLN A 669 -9.22 48.42 5.09
N GLU A 670 -8.11 48.27 4.38
CA GLU A 670 -7.80 48.99 3.15
C GLU A 670 -8.63 48.44 1.98
N ILE A 671 -9.28 49.33 1.23
CA ILE A 671 -10.11 48.97 0.08
C ILE A 671 -9.21 48.78 -1.14
N LEU A 672 -9.24 47.58 -1.73
CA LEU A 672 -8.58 47.26 -3.00
C LEU A 672 -9.34 47.87 -4.18
N GLY A 673 -10.66 47.82 -4.14
CA GLY A 673 -11.52 48.41 -5.15
C GLY A 673 -13.00 48.34 -4.76
N MET A 674 -13.80 49.21 -5.38
CA MET A 674 -15.24 49.29 -5.18
C MET A 674 -15.92 49.54 -6.52
N ALA A 675 -17.00 48.82 -6.80
CA ALA A 675 -17.77 49.00 -8.03
C ALA A 675 -19.25 48.68 -7.82
N SER A 676 -20.10 49.30 -8.63
CA SER A 676 -21.54 49.03 -8.60
C SER A 676 -22.05 48.48 -9.93
N PHE A 677 -23.00 47.57 -9.88
CA PHE A 677 -23.72 47.02 -11.03
C PHE A 677 -25.22 46.92 -10.74
N ARG A 678 -26.03 46.81 -11.79
CA ARG A 678 -27.49 46.80 -11.72
C ARG A 678 -28.07 45.42 -12.03
#